data_AF-A0A5B0FS86-F1
#
_entry.id   AF-A0A5B0FS86-F1
#
_cell.length_a   1.000
_cell.length_b   1.000
_cell.length_c   1.000
_cell.angle_alpha   90.00
_cell.angle_beta   90.00
_cell.angle_gamma   90.00
#
_symmetry.space_group_name_H-M   'P 1'
#
loop_
_entity.id
_entity.type
_entity.pdbx_description
1 polymer ?
#
loop_
_entity_poly.entity_id
_entity_poly.type
_entity_poly.pdbx_seq_one_letter_code
_entity_poly.pdbx_strand_id
1 'polypeptide(L)'
;MVEKSTLSNPFPGLRSYEHEDHALFFGRDSHIRELKSKLLDGRFLALIGSSGSGKSSLIKAGLIPSLEKSDDRKVWKVIIFRPGGNPVRNFAVALKTAFRANDPLWENRDPAALEKEISENPQKALDLLSAVHDRNILLVIDQFEELFRYELADDFSGRNNTLAFVQLLLALINQRQFPVHAVITMRSDYLDHCTEFNGLTEVINKGYYLLPKMNTAEVRQVIEGPVAASGVSIEPELVDGLLKELSENPDYLPILQHALMRTWDRWKATKTLAVPIARTDYEAIGTMQQSITQHAEEIYTQQLDEKRRNAAAKLFKALIVLGPSDTSSLHPTVLREIIQITGIPDYLLIDVVMVFRENGVSFLTPKPGVKIDHDSIIDVSVEKILTFWDRCRKWIGEELESAKLYKQLSYSALLYQEGRTGLWVNPELALGLKWLKESEPTLEWAQRYDPFFERAINFLDYSKKQFELEVRQKEDRQKRELRKARVFASVLGISSLVSLLFLIVALVLRTQAQQSEKTALEKESLALEERKRAEDQTREAISQKKIAEQQGTFAELQKTLTEEQKAIAVREQEKAVKESVAAKAARLVAEEQKVQADNARRAAVQSQKETEVQKEYAVSAQKESERQKILAQSAQKEAESSRNDALKQRSKAVARFIAIQSFQMPAGDDLAALLALKAYDFNVKNGGERENPDIFNALSKAAGAKATLLGHNDIVRVVAEPRGGNAVFASAGDDGVVNLWNYLVPATRPVAFRNPKQTFKSIRALAFTHDGKTAFTGSSNGQIVRWDNFAAGSTPTRTLIAHDGIILSMRIRNADDKPQLISVSSTGQVRIWDISDKKLDVLKNLNLGAEISCVEFIRGTPYVLFGTGNGKVIRLDIDKPQVKPVEYNFGNIRGRLISMTLSPDQKQLYFGTSEGMLYSVRMQRDEPVPNSLSGTQGTHTSGITKIAFAPDGSRIATACYDWKIRIWSAQDDLSKQQPVVLSDFDYWVMDIRFSNDGKKLLATGADKTVRVWDINSAALFAEVSKKVSRDLTEEEWDQYIGKDIPYEKLSRNIR
;
A
#
# COMPACT_ATOMS: atom_id res chain seq x y z
N MET A 1 -25.21 -41.91 49.83
CA MET A 1 -25.71 -41.00 48.77
C MET A 1 -24.82 -39.77 48.80
N VAL A 2 -24.10 -39.47 47.72
CA VAL A 2 -23.27 -38.25 47.65
C VAL A 2 -24.21 -37.05 47.59
N GLU A 3 -24.08 -36.11 48.52
CA GLU A 3 -24.88 -34.87 48.48
C GLU A 3 -24.45 -34.00 47.31
N LYS A 4 -25.42 -33.46 46.55
CA LYS A 4 -25.19 -32.66 45.34
C LYS A 4 -24.33 -31.40 45.59
N SER A 5 -24.32 -30.88 46.82
CA SER A 5 -23.47 -29.76 47.27
C SER A 5 -21.97 -30.09 47.22
N THR A 6 -21.60 -31.36 47.39
CA THR A 6 -20.20 -31.81 47.51
C THR A 6 -19.51 -32.11 46.18
N LEU A 7 -20.25 -32.18 45.06
CA LEU A 7 -19.66 -32.43 43.74
C LEU A 7 -18.91 -31.20 43.21
N SER A 8 -17.60 -31.32 43.00
CA SER A 8 -16.83 -30.35 42.23
C SER A 8 -17.16 -30.44 40.73
N ASN A 9 -16.97 -29.34 40.00
CA ASN A 9 -17.05 -29.37 38.54
C ASN A 9 -15.81 -30.09 38.00
N PRO A 10 -15.96 -31.17 37.19
CA PRO A 10 -14.82 -31.91 36.67
C PRO A 10 -14.11 -31.24 35.51
N PHE A 11 -14.71 -30.19 34.94
CA PHE A 11 -14.15 -29.42 33.83
C PHE A 11 -13.56 -28.11 34.34
N PRO A 12 -12.27 -27.84 34.07
CA PRO A 12 -11.61 -26.67 34.64
C PRO A 12 -11.89 -25.36 33.88
N GLY A 13 -12.63 -25.38 32.77
CA GLY A 13 -12.97 -24.18 32.00
C GLY A 13 -11.90 -23.82 30.98
N LEU A 14 -11.38 -22.59 31.00
CA LEU A 14 -10.34 -22.14 30.05
C LEU A 14 -8.90 -22.31 30.58
N ARG A 15 -8.73 -22.64 31.86
CA ARG A 15 -7.40 -22.95 32.41
C ARG A 15 -6.90 -24.31 31.92
N SER A 16 -5.59 -24.50 31.92
CA SER A 16 -5.00 -25.84 31.73
C SER A 16 -5.38 -26.77 32.86
N TYR A 17 -5.48 -28.07 32.57
CA TYR A 17 -5.47 -29.10 33.60
C TYR A 17 -4.10 -29.06 34.30
N GLU A 18 -4.12 -29.04 35.63
CA GLU A 18 -2.95 -29.04 36.49
C GLU A 18 -2.70 -30.45 37.03
N HIS A 19 -1.58 -30.62 37.74
CA HIS A 19 -1.19 -31.91 38.32
C HIS A 19 -2.28 -32.55 39.20
N GLU A 20 -3.00 -31.73 39.97
CA GLU A 20 -4.09 -32.16 40.86
C GLU A 20 -5.30 -32.71 40.07
N ASP A 21 -5.50 -32.25 38.83
CA ASP A 21 -6.62 -32.66 37.99
C ASP A 21 -6.38 -33.99 37.25
N HIS A 22 -5.26 -34.69 37.51
CA HIS A 22 -4.87 -35.89 36.74
C HIS A 22 -5.92 -37.01 36.75
N ALA A 23 -6.73 -37.11 37.81
CA ALA A 23 -7.82 -38.10 37.90
C ALA A 23 -9.00 -37.77 36.98
N LEU A 24 -9.07 -36.53 36.48
CA LEU A 24 -10.10 -36.00 35.60
C LEU A 24 -9.58 -35.76 34.17
N PHE A 25 -8.35 -36.17 33.86
CA PHE A 25 -7.72 -35.96 32.55
C PHE A 25 -7.74 -37.25 31.72
N PHE A 26 -8.59 -37.30 30.69
CA PHE A 26 -8.85 -38.49 29.87
C PHE A 26 -8.53 -38.27 28.37
N GLY A 27 -8.50 -39.35 27.58
CA GLY A 27 -8.40 -39.29 26.12
C GLY A 27 -6.99 -39.04 25.56
N ARG A 28 -5.95 -39.10 26.39
CA ARG A 28 -4.55 -38.86 25.97
C ARG A 28 -3.55 -39.94 26.43
N ASP A 29 -4.01 -41.09 26.91
CA ASP A 29 -3.16 -42.13 27.50
C ASP A 29 -2.11 -42.70 26.55
N SER A 30 -2.45 -42.87 25.26
CA SER A 30 -1.51 -43.28 24.21
C SER A 30 -0.35 -42.31 24.09
N HIS A 31 -0.66 -41.01 24.00
CA HIS A 31 0.32 -39.94 23.85
C HIS A 31 1.15 -39.75 25.12
N ILE A 32 0.57 -39.86 26.31
CA ILE A 32 1.31 -39.79 27.58
C ILE A 32 2.40 -40.87 27.62
N ARG A 33 2.08 -42.11 27.22
CA ARG A 33 3.05 -43.21 27.16
C ARG A 33 4.19 -42.93 26.18
N GLU A 34 3.86 -42.42 24.99
CA GLU A 34 4.87 -42.10 23.97
C GLU A 34 5.79 -40.93 24.40
N LEU A 35 5.21 -39.86 24.97
CA LEU A 35 5.96 -38.73 25.51
C LEU A 35 6.89 -39.19 26.64
N LYS A 36 6.40 -40.05 27.53
CA LYS A 36 7.20 -40.62 28.62
C LYS A 36 8.40 -41.40 28.07
N SER A 37 8.20 -42.28 27.08
CA SER A 37 9.30 -43.02 26.44
C SER A 37 10.34 -42.08 25.84
N LYS A 38 9.90 -41.13 24.98
CA LYS A 38 10.80 -40.19 24.30
C LYS A 38 11.61 -39.34 25.29
N LEU A 39 10.99 -38.89 26.39
CA LEU A 39 11.67 -38.11 27.41
C LEU A 39 12.76 -38.92 28.12
N LEU A 40 12.43 -40.16 28.51
CA LEU A 40 13.38 -41.04 29.23
C LEU A 40 14.54 -41.48 28.31
N ASP A 41 14.28 -41.68 27.02
CA ASP A 41 15.31 -42.06 26.04
C ASP A 41 16.24 -40.88 25.68
N GLY A 42 15.68 -39.67 25.53
CA GLY A 42 16.39 -38.51 24.97
C GLY A 42 16.82 -37.42 25.95
N ARG A 43 16.35 -37.43 27.21
CA ARG A 43 16.46 -36.35 28.22
C ARG A 43 15.89 -34.98 27.82
N PHE A 44 15.54 -34.78 26.57
CA PHE A 44 14.90 -33.58 26.06
C PHE A 44 13.68 -33.92 25.23
N LEU A 45 12.61 -33.15 25.40
CA LEU A 45 11.38 -33.28 24.63
C LEU A 45 10.78 -31.92 24.27
N ALA A 46 10.70 -31.62 22.98
CA ALA A 46 9.94 -30.49 22.46
C ALA A 46 8.53 -30.95 22.05
N LEU A 47 7.51 -30.55 22.83
CA LEU A 47 6.11 -30.77 22.52
C LEU A 47 5.57 -29.61 21.68
N ILE A 48 5.31 -29.87 20.40
CA ILE A 48 4.95 -28.85 19.41
C ILE A 48 3.51 -29.06 18.96
N GLY A 49 2.75 -27.99 18.78
CA GLY A 49 1.41 -28.07 18.21
C GLY A 49 0.69 -26.72 18.19
N SER A 50 -0.49 -26.67 17.56
CA SER A 50 -1.30 -25.43 17.47
C SER A 50 -1.67 -24.85 18.84
N SER A 51 -2.00 -23.56 18.87
CA SER A 51 -2.54 -22.92 20.08
C SER A 51 -3.82 -23.61 20.53
N GLY A 52 -3.98 -23.87 21.83
CA GLY A 52 -5.16 -24.54 22.38
C GLY A 52 -5.24 -26.06 22.19
N SER A 53 -4.22 -26.73 21.62
CA SER A 53 -4.22 -28.20 21.43
C SER A 53 -4.10 -29.03 22.72
N GLY A 54 -3.98 -28.38 23.88
CA GLY A 54 -3.86 -29.03 25.19
C GLY A 54 -2.43 -29.40 25.62
N LYS A 55 -1.39 -28.79 25.03
CA LYS A 55 0.02 -29.08 25.35
C LYS A 55 0.33 -29.00 26.85
N SER A 56 0.00 -27.86 27.48
CA SER A 56 0.27 -27.64 28.90
C SER A 56 -0.50 -28.63 29.79
N SER A 57 -1.78 -28.89 29.48
CA SER A 57 -2.59 -29.91 30.16
C SER A 57 -1.98 -31.32 30.04
N LEU A 58 -1.51 -31.69 28.85
CA LEU A 58 -0.90 -33.00 28.59
C LEU A 58 0.39 -33.22 29.39
N ILE A 59 1.20 -32.17 29.58
CA ILE A 59 2.39 -32.27 30.41
C ILE A 59 2.02 -32.30 31.90
N LYS A 60 1.19 -31.36 32.34
CA LYS A 60 0.91 -31.13 33.76
C LYS A 60 0.06 -32.23 34.40
N ALA A 61 -1.05 -32.59 33.75
CA ALA A 61 -2.00 -33.58 34.24
C ALA A 61 -1.77 -34.99 33.68
N GLY A 62 -0.97 -35.13 32.62
CA GLY A 62 -0.65 -36.40 31.99
C GLY A 62 0.77 -36.89 32.31
N LEU A 63 1.77 -36.24 31.69
CA LEU A 63 3.17 -36.69 31.74
C LEU A 63 3.73 -36.71 33.17
N ILE A 64 3.59 -35.62 33.93
CA ILE A 64 4.15 -35.51 35.29
C ILE A 64 3.61 -36.62 36.21
N PRO A 65 2.28 -36.78 36.40
CA PRO A 65 1.75 -37.89 37.19
C PRO A 65 2.20 -39.27 36.70
N SER A 66 2.36 -39.45 35.38
CA SER A 66 2.83 -40.74 34.84
C SER A 66 4.28 -41.07 35.21
N LEU A 67 5.14 -40.06 35.41
CA LEU A 67 6.53 -40.23 35.85
C LEU A 67 6.60 -40.54 37.34
N GLU A 68 5.75 -39.89 38.15
CA GLU A 68 5.68 -40.12 39.59
C GLU A 68 5.08 -41.48 39.97
N LYS A 69 4.17 -42.03 39.14
CA LYS A 69 3.58 -43.36 39.33
C LYS A 69 4.49 -44.53 38.93
N SER A 70 5.64 -44.31 38.29
CA SER A 70 6.54 -45.42 37.92
C SER A 70 7.20 -46.05 39.14
N ASP A 71 7.25 -47.38 39.19
CA ASP A 71 7.91 -48.23 40.21
C ASP A 71 9.44 -48.03 40.38
N ASP A 72 10.04 -47.07 39.66
CA ASP A 72 11.45 -46.74 39.81
C ASP A 72 11.65 -45.99 41.14
N ARG A 73 12.51 -46.53 42.01
CA ARG A 73 12.89 -45.99 43.34
C ARG A 73 13.46 -44.55 43.34
N LYS A 74 13.40 -43.81 42.24
CA LYS A 74 13.93 -42.46 42.06
C LYS A 74 12.81 -41.41 42.13
N VAL A 75 12.87 -40.57 43.16
CA VAL A 75 11.93 -39.45 43.34
C VAL A 75 12.17 -38.41 42.25
N TRP A 76 11.14 -38.05 41.49
CA TRP A 76 11.19 -36.93 40.53
C TRP A 76 11.03 -35.60 41.26
N LYS A 77 11.82 -34.60 40.85
CA LYS A 77 11.63 -33.21 41.25
C LYS A 77 11.32 -32.39 40.01
N VAL A 78 10.12 -31.81 40.00
CA VAL A 78 9.62 -31.09 38.84
C VAL A 78 9.70 -29.58 39.09
N ILE A 79 10.28 -28.86 38.12
CA ILE A 79 10.42 -27.40 38.13
C ILE A 79 9.66 -26.89 36.90
N ILE A 80 8.53 -26.22 37.11
CA ILE A 80 7.68 -25.70 36.05
C ILE A 80 7.75 -24.18 36.06
N PHE A 81 7.97 -23.57 34.91
CA PHE A 81 7.89 -22.13 34.74
C PHE A 81 7.60 -21.74 33.30
N ARG A 82 7.23 -20.48 33.12
CA ARG A 82 7.17 -19.82 31.81
C ARG A 82 8.34 -18.86 31.68
N PRO A 83 8.99 -18.77 30.51
CA PRO A 83 10.16 -17.94 30.37
C PRO A 83 9.85 -16.44 30.53
N GLY A 84 8.73 -15.93 30.02
CA GLY A 84 8.41 -14.50 30.11
C GLY A 84 9.50 -13.58 29.50
N GLY A 85 9.44 -12.29 29.85
CA GLY A 85 10.45 -11.30 29.40
C GLY A 85 11.80 -11.37 30.13
N ASN A 86 11.89 -12.07 31.26
CA ASN A 86 13.14 -12.31 31.98
C ASN A 86 13.26 -13.81 32.37
N PRO A 87 13.72 -14.65 31.43
CA PRO A 87 13.69 -16.11 31.57
C PRO A 87 14.63 -16.65 32.65
N VAL A 88 15.78 -16.02 32.88
CA VAL A 88 16.71 -16.44 33.94
C VAL A 88 16.13 -16.13 35.32
N ARG A 89 15.50 -14.97 35.49
CA ARG A 89 14.80 -14.64 36.75
C ARG A 89 13.64 -15.59 37.02
N ASN A 90 12.82 -15.89 36.02
CA ASN A 90 11.70 -16.80 36.17
C ASN A 90 12.16 -18.23 36.49
N PHE A 91 13.28 -18.67 35.92
CA PHE A 91 13.94 -19.90 36.33
C PHE A 91 14.41 -19.86 37.80
N ALA A 92 15.04 -18.77 38.25
CA ALA A 92 15.46 -18.61 39.64
C ALA A 92 14.28 -18.64 40.64
N VAL A 93 13.16 -17.99 40.31
CA VAL A 93 11.92 -18.04 41.10
C VAL A 93 11.36 -19.47 41.16
N ALA A 94 11.40 -20.19 40.03
CA ALA A 94 10.95 -21.57 39.97
C ALA A 94 11.83 -22.52 40.80
N LEU A 95 13.15 -22.32 40.77
CA LEU A 95 14.10 -23.04 41.64
C LEU A 95 13.78 -22.79 43.11
N LYS A 96 13.63 -21.52 43.52
CA LYS A 96 13.28 -21.17 44.90
C LYS A 96 11.99 -21.87 45.34
N THR A 97 10.96 -21.83 44.50
CA THR A 97 9.65 -22.44 44.80
C THR A 97 9.76 -23.96 44.91
N ALA A 98 10.49 -24.59 44.00
CA ALA A 98 10.68 -26.04 44.01
C ALA A 98 11.46 -26.51 45.24
N PHE A 99 12.52 -25.82 45.64
CA PHE A 99 13.38 -26.27 46.75
C PHE A 99 12.91 -25.84 48.14
N ARG A 100 12.14 -24.75 48.26
CA ARG A 100 11.52 -24.32 49.54
C ARG A 100 10.77 -25.45 50.25
N ALA A 101 10.08 -26.30 49.49
CA ALA A 101 9.31 -27.41 50.04
C ALA A 101 10.18 -28.45 50.79
N ASN A 102 11.49 -28.49 50.52
CA ASN A 102 12.41 -29.50 51.05
C ASN A 102 13.47 -28.92 52.00
N ASP A 103 13.83 -27.64 51.88
CA ASP A 103 14.82 -26.97 52.71
C ASP A 103 14.38 -25.52 53.03
N PRO A 104 14.01 -25.21 54.28
CA PRO A 104 13.60 -23.88 54.72
C PRO A 104 14.65 -22.78 54.49
N LEU A 105 15.95 -23.13 54.33
CA LEU A 105 17.00 -22.16 54.05
C LEU A 105 16.84 -21.46 52.69
N TRP A 106 16.08 -22.06 51.76
CA TRP A 106 15.75 -21.46 50.46
C TRP A 106 14.73 -20.31 50.56
N GLU A 107 14.00 -20.18 51.67
CA GLU A 107 13.06 -19.09 51.94
C GLU A 107 13.75 -17.71 51.85
N ASN A 108 14.99 -17.63 52.36
CA ASN A 108 15.77 -16.40 52.49
C ASN A 108 16.57 -16.02 51.23
N ARG A 109 16.62 -16.87 50.19
CA ARG A 109 17.33 -16.51 48.96
C ARG A 109 16.54 -15.51 48.14
N ASP A 110 17.20 -14.42 47.75
CA ASP A 110 16.63 -13.42 46.85
C ASP A 110 16.69 -13.92 45.40
N PRO A 111 15.55 -14.03 44.68
CA PRO A 111 15.53 -14.40 43.27
C PRO A 111 16.38 -13.48 42.37
N ALA A 112 16.51 -12.20 42.69
CA ALA A 112 17.34 -11.27 41.90
C ALA A 112 18.84 -11.55 42.08
N ALA A 113 19.27 -11.92 43.29
CA ALA A 113 20.63 -12.36 43.55
C ALA A 113 20.94 -13.67 42.81
N LEU A 114 19.99 -14.63 42.81
CA LEU A 114 20.12 -15.89 42.07
C LEU A 114 20.18 -15.68 40.56
N GLU A 115 19.35 -14.79 40.01
CA GLU A 115 19.39 -14.39 38.60
C GLU A 115 20.79 -13.89 38.22
N LYS A 116 21.36 -12.98 39.01
CA LYS A 116 22.70 -12.43 38.78
C LYS A 116 23.77 -13.53 38.85
N GLU A 117 23.72 -14.39 39.86
CA GLU A 117 24.66 -15.49 40.03
C GLU A 117 24.62 -16.47 38.84
N ILE A 118 23.42 -16.86 38.38
CA ILE A 118 23.23 -17.79 37.26
C ILE A 118 23.66 -17.16 35.93
N SER A 119 23.38 -15.88 35.74
CA SER A 119 23.73 -15.15 34.51
C SER A 119 25.25 -14.98 34.36
N GLU A 120 25.97 -14.74 35.46
CA GLU A 120 27.44 -14.60 35.46
C GLU A 120 28.16 -15.94 35.26
N ASN A 121 27.60 -17.04 35.78
CA ASN A 121 28.16 -18.37 35.64
C ASN A 121 27.05 -19.44 35.54
N PRO A 122 26.71 -19.90 34.33
CA PRO A 122 25.70 -20.95 34.11
C PRO A 122 25.97 -22.24 34.90
N GLN A 123 27.23 -22.52 35.23
CA GLN A 123 27.61 -23.69 36.03
C GLN A 123 27.02 -23.64 37.45
N LYS A 124 26.81 -22.44 38.02
CA LYS A 124 26.17 -22.29 39.34
C LYS A 124 24.75 -22.84 39.36
N ALA A 125 24.02 -22.78 38.25
CA ALA A 125 22.71 -23.42 38.17
C ALA A 125 22.84 -24.94 38.34
N LEU A 126 23.89 -25.55 37.79
CA LEU A 126 24.16 -26.97 37.98
C LEU A 126 24.55 -27.27 39.43
N ASP A 127 25.37 -26.43 40.05
CA ASP A 127 25.75 -26.58 41.46
C ASP A 127 24.54 -26.49 42.38
N LEU A 128 23.61 -25.57 42.11
CA LEU A 128 22.34 -25.44 42.85
C LEU A 128 21.44 -26.66 42.68
N LEU A 129 21.37 -27.22 41.47
CA LEU A 129 20.62 -28.46 41.19
C LEU A 129 21.32 -29.69 41.80
N SER A 130 22.65 -29.66 41.95
CA SER A 130 23.44 -30.74 42.53
C SER A 130 23.11 -30.99 43.99
N ALA A 131 22.63 -29.98 44.73
CA ALA A 131 22.18 -30.12 46.12
C ALA A 131 21.11 -31.21 46.34
N VAL A 132 20.54 -31.78 45.27
CA VAL A 132 19.52 -32.84 45.29
C VAL A 132 20.00 -34.10 44.56
N HIS A 133 21.17 -34.62 44.94
CA HIS A 133 21.90 -35.73 44.30
C HIS A 133 21.10 -37.03 44.07
N ASP A 134 20.08 -37.33 44.87
CA ASP A 134 19.33 -38.60 44.80
C ASP A 134 18.05 -38.55 43.95
N ARG A 135 17.81 -37.47 43.19
CA ARG A 135 16.54 -37.25 42.45
C ARG A 135 16.73 -37.03 40.96
N ASN A 136 15.74 -37.45 40.16
CA ASN A 136 15.63 -37.06 38.76
C ASN A 136 15.01 -35.67 38.69
N ILE A 137 15.58 -34.78 37.88
CA ILE A 137 15.09 -33.40 37.74
C ILE A 137 14.37 -33.27 36.41
N LEU A 138 13.14 -32.76 36.44
CA LEU A 138 12.36 -32.43 35.24
C LEU A 138 12.13 -30.92 35.17
N LEU A 139 12.73 -30.27 34.18
CA LEU A 139 12.48 -28.88 33.82
C LEU A 139 11.33 -28.84 32.81
N VAL A 140 10.23 -28.20 33.17
CA VAL A 140 9.09 -27.96 32.27
C VAL A 140 9.04 -26.48 31.94
N ILE A 141 9.42 -26.14 30.72
CA ILE A 141 9.38 -24.78 30.19
C ILE A 141 8.14 -24.67 29.32
N ASP A 142 7.05 -24.20 29.93
CA ASP A 142 5.77 -24.06 29.26
C ASP A 142 5.73 -22.76 28.46
N GLN A 143 5.11 -22.78 27.27
CA GLN A 143 5.05 -21.63 26.35
C GLN A 143 6.43 -21.06 26.04
N PHE A 144 7.33 -21.92 25.57
CA PHE A 144 8.71 -21.55 25.20
C PHE A 144 8.76 -20.40 24.18
N GLU A 145 7.72 -20.25 23.35
CA GLU A 145 7.59 -19.14 22.41
C GLU A 145 7.61 -17.75 23.06
N GLU A 146 7.32 -17.64 24.37
CA GLU A 146 7.37 -16.37 25.09
C GLU A 146 8.75 -15.70 24.96
N LEU A 147 9.84 -16.48 24.92
CA LEU A 147 11.21 -15.96 24.70
C LEU A 147 11.32 -15.04 23.48
N PHE A 148 10.62 -15.40 22.40
CA PHE A 148 10.67 -14.67 21.13
C PHE A 148 9.62 -13.57 21.07
N ARG A 149 8.51 -13.69 21.82
CA ARG A 149 7.47 -12.67 21.89
C ARG A 149 7.94 -11.40 22.59
N TYR A 150 8.74 -11.53 23.66
CA TYR A 150 9.23 -10.40 24.43
C TYR A 150 10.52 -9.78 23.87
N GLU A 151 11.24 -10.49 22.99
CA GLU A 151 12.41 -9.93 22.26
C GLU A 151 12.00 -8.75 21.35
N LEU A 152 10.76 -8.75 20.84
CA LEU A 152 10.20 -7.69 20.01
C LEU A 152 9.82 -6.41 20.79
N ALA A 153 9.79 -6.45 22.13
CA ALA A 153 9.38 -5.31 22.97
C ALA A 153 10.55 -4.44 23.45
N ASP A 154 11.77 -5.00 23.51
CA ASP A 154 12.91 -4.37 24.19
C ASP A 154 14.18 -4.55 23.33
N ASP A 155 14.37 -3.64 22.37
CA ASP A 155 15.24 -3.72 21.17
C ASP A 155 16.71 -4.14 21.37
N PHE A 156 17.23 -4.18 22.61
CA PHE A 156 18.63 -4.57 22.89
C PHE A 156 18.84 -5.44 24.15
N SER A 157 18.03 -5.31 25.19
CA SER A 157 18.11 -6.08 26.45
C SER A 157 17.50 -7.47 26.32
N GLY A 158 16.35 -7.58 25.63
CA GLY A 158 15.58 -8.82 25.52
C GLY A 158 16.36 -9.94 24.80
N ARG A 159 17.03 -9.60 23.69
CA ARG A 159 17.81 -10.56 22.89
C ARG A 159 18.96 -11.20 23.65
N ASN A 160 19.66 -10.41 24.46
CA ASN A 160 20.75 -10.92 25.30
C ASN A 160 20.24 -11.88 26.38
N ASN A 161 19.07 -11.59 26.98
CA ASN A 161 18.45 -12.45 28.00
C ASN A 161 17.98 -13.79 27.40
N THR A 162 17.38 -13.77 26.21
CA THR A 162 16.97 -14.99 25.50
C THR A 162 18.18 -15.87 25.17
N LEU A 163 19.26 -15.27 24.62
CA LEU A 163 20.48 -16.00 24.31
C LEU A 163 21.10 -16.64 25.55
N ALA A 164 21.23 -15.88 26.65
CA ALA A 164 21.78 -16.37 27.92
C ALA A 164 20.99 -17.56 28.47
N PHE A 165 19.66 -17.49 28.42
CA PHE A 165 18.81 -18.57 28.88
C PHE A 165 18.87 -19.82 28.00
N VAL A 166 18.90 -19.68 26.67
CA VAL A 166 19.05 -20.84 25.76
C VAL A 166 20.40 -21.53 26.00
N GLN A 167 21.48 -20.78 26.19
CA GLN A 167 22.79 -21.35 26.53
C GLN A 167 22.77 -22.08 27.87
N LEU A 168 22.13 -21.51 28.89
CA LEU A 168 21.93 -22.16 30.19
C LEU A 168 21.17 -23.49 30.03
N LEU A 169 20.05 -23.49 29.29
CA LEU A 169 19.26 -24.69 29.03
C LEU A 169 20.09 -25.79 28.37
N LEU A 170 20.85 -25.44 27.33
CA LEU A 170 21.73 -26.37 26.63
C LEU A 170 22.83 -26.92 27.54
N ALA A 171 23.41 -26.09 28.42
CA ALA A 171 24.40 -26.54 29.40
C ALA A 171 23.80 -27.56 30.39
N LEU A 172 22.58 -27.30 30.88
CA LEU A 172 21.89 -28.19 31.82
C LEU A 172 21.50 -29.55 31.20
N ILE A 173 21.18 -29.58 29.91
CA ILE A 173 20.80 -30.81 29.18
C ILE A 173 22.01 -31.62 28.74
N ASN A 174 23.08 -30.97 28.26
CA ASN A 174 24.23 -31.66 27.67
C ASN A 174 25.18 -32.28 28.70
N GLN A 175 25.15 -31.82 29.96
CA GLN A 175 25.92 -32.43 31.04
C GLN A 175 25.41 -33.85 31.38
N ARG A 176 26.32 -34.72 31.82
CA ARG A 176 26.02 -36.13 32.17
C ARG A 176 26.15 -36.46 33.65
N GLN A 177 26.57 -35.49 34.46
CA GLN A 177 26.82 -35.67 35.89
C GLN A 177 25.52 -35.85 36.69
N PHE A 178 24.44 -35.18 36.28
CA PHE A 178 23.14 -35.20 36.95
C PHE A 178 22.02 -35.60 35.98
N PRO A 179 20.99 -36.34 36.44
CA PRO A 179 19.86 -36.78 35.61
C PRO A 179 18.83 -35.65 35.41
N VAL A 180 19.24 -34.59 34.71
CA VAL A 180 18.37 -33.47 34.33
C VAL A 180 17.69 -33.78 33.01
N HIS A 181 16.36 -33.66 33.00
CA HIS A 181 15.49 -33.81 31.84
C HIS A 181 14.77 -32.49 31.59
N ALA A 182 14.51 -32.14 30.34
CA ALA A 182 13.79 -30.92 29.99
C ALA A 182 12.68 -31.18 28.99
N VAL A 183 11.53 -30.58 29.23
CA VAL A 183 10.39 -30.55 28.32
C VAL A 183 10.10 -29.10 28.00
N ILE A 184 10.06 -28.77 26.70
CA ILE A 184 9.57 -27.47 26.24
C ILE A 184 8.21 -27.66 25.56
N THR A 185 7.26 -26.77 25.80
CA THR A 185 6.02 -26.70 25.01
C THR A 185 6.08 -25.47 24.11
N MET A 186 5.75 -25.62 22.83
CA MET A 186 5.79 -24.49 21.90
C MET A 186 4.72 -24.57 20.81
N ARG A 187 4.31 -23.42 20.26
CA ARG A 187 3.54 -23.38 19.03
C ARG A 187 4.41 -23.70 17.80
N SER A 188 3.82 -24.30 16.77
CA SER A 188 4.54 -24.73 15.56
C SER A 188 5.07 -23.56 14.72
N ASP A 189 4.43 -22.39 14.79
CA ASP A 189 4.84 -21.17 14.09
C ASP A 189 6.14 -20.54 14.64
N TYR A 190 6.59 -20.94 15.83
CA TYR A 190 7.83 -20.42 16.43
C TYR A 190 9.06 -21.31 16.20
N LEU A 191 8.92 -22.39 15.43
CA LEU A 191 10.05 -23.26 15.08
C LEU A 191 11.16 -22.53 14.31
N ASP A 192 10.79 -21.58 13.44
CA ASP A 192 11.75 -20.81 12.66
C ASP A 192 12.64 -19.93 13.54
N HIS A 193 12.09 -19.37 14.63
CA HIS A 193 12.87 -18.56 15.59
C HIS A 193 13.93 -19.38 16.34
N CYS A 194 13.69 -20.68 16.57
CA CYS A 194 14.68 -21.55 17.17
C CYS A 194 15.92 -21.79 16.29
N THR A 195 15.84 -21.51 14.98
CA THR A 195 16.98 -21.69 14.05
C THR A 195 18.10 -20.67 14.25
N GLU A 196 17.84 -19.58 15.00
CA GLU A 196 18.85 -18.59 15.34
C GLU A 196 19.85 -19.08 16.41
N PHE A 197 19.55 -20.18 17.11
CA PHE A 197 20.33 -20.68 18.24
C PHE A 197 21.05 -21.99 17.93
N ASN A 198 22.38 -21.92 17.86
CA ASN A 198 23.24 -23.10 17.70
C ASN A 198 23.05 -24.10 18.87
N GLY A 199 22.86 -25.38 18.56
CA GLY A 199 22.67 -26.45 19.54
C GLY A 199 21.21 -26.70 19.93
N LEU A 200 20.33 -25.68 19.88
CA LEU A 200 18.92 -25.84 20.22
C LEU A 200 18.19 -26.67 19.17
N THR A 201 18.44 -26.42 17.88
CA THR A 201 17.81 -27.16 16.79
C THR A 201 18.17 -28.65 16.81
N GLU A 202 19.42 -28.98 17.12
CA GLU A 202 19.94 -30.34 17.20
C GLU A 202 19.29 -31.11 18.35
N VAL A 203 19.08 -30.44 19.49
CA VAL A 203 18.43 -31.02 20.66
C VAL A 203 16.92 -31.21 20.41
N ILE A 204 16.26 -30.25 19.77
CA ILE A 204 14.87 -30.39 19.31
C ILE A 204 14.72 -31.57 18.35
N ASN A 205 15.59 -31.67 17.34
CA ASN A 205 15.52 -32.76 16.35
C ASN A 205 15.69 -34.16 16.95
N LYS A 206 16.47 -34.29 18.03
CA LYS A 206 16.65 -35.56 18.76
C LYS A 206 15.41 -35.98 19.53
N GLY A 207 14.60 -35.02 19.98
CA GLY A 207 13.47 -35.27 20.86
C GLY A 207 12.35 -34.28 20.62
N TYR A 208 11.67 -34.36 19.46
CA TYR A 208 10.44 -33.62 19.23
C TYR A 208 9.23 -34.55 19.13
N TYR A 209 8.08 -34.00 19.51
CA TYR A 209 6.78 -34.63 19.38
C TYR A 209 5.76 -33.60 18.88
N LEU A 210 5.29 -33.79 17.66
CA LEU A 210 4.21 -32.99 17.10
C LEU A 210 2.88 -33.56 17.59
N LEU A 211 2.20 -32.83 18.47
CA LEU A 211 0.95 -33.26 19.09
C LEU A 211 -0.15 -33.39 18.03
N PRO A 212 -0.63 -34.61 17.73
CA PRO A 212 -1.73 -34.78 16.79
C PRO A 212 -3.05 -34.25 17.37
N LYS A 213 -3.96 -33.88 16.46
CA LYS A 213 -5.35 -33.61 16.82
C LYS A 213 -5.98 -34.88 17.39
N MET A 214 -6.88 -34.72 18.36
CA MET A 214 -7.56 -35.86 18.97
C MET A 214 -8.47 -36.53 17.94
N ASN A 215 -8.53 -37.85 17.98
CA ASN A 215 -9.52 -38.61 17.22
C ASN A 215 -10.88 -38.64 17.95
N THR A 216 -11.94 -39.05 17.28
CA THR A 216 -13.30 -39.07 17.83
C THR A 216 -13.44 -39.93 19.10
N ALA A 217 -12.68 -41.03 19.21
CA ALA A 217 -12.70 -41.87 20.40
C ALA A 217 -12.02 -41.20 21.61
N GLU A 218 -10.90 -40.53 21.38
CA GLU A 218 -10.20 -39.73 22.39
C GLU A 218 -11.07 -38.58 22.90
N VAL A 219 -11.72 -37.83 21.99
CA VAL A 219 -12.64 -36.74 22.36
C VAL A 219 -13.83 -37.27 23.16
N ARG A 220 -14.39 -38.43 22.78
CA ARG A 220 -15.46 -39.05 23.56
C ARG A 220 -15.04 -39.32 25.00
N GLN A 221 -13.83 -39.83 25.21
CA GLN A 221 -13.29 -40.02 26.56
C GLN A 221 -13.08 -38.71 27.32
N VAL A 222 -12.68 -37.63 26.64
CA VAL A 222 -12.57 -36.28 27.24
C VAL A 222 -13.92 -35.77 27.76
N ILE A 223 -15.03 -36.11 27.08
CA ILE A 223 -16.37 -35.67 27.47
C ILE A 223 -16.96 -36.58 28.54
N GLU A 224 -16.97 -37.90 28.31
CA GLU A 224 -17.65 -38.88 29.17
C GLU A 224 -16.84 -39.22 30.43
N GLY A 225 -15.51 -39.29 30.32
CA GLY A 225 -14.61 -39.72 31.40
C GLY A 225 -14.73 -38.87 32.68
N PRO A 226 -14.56 -37.54 32.61
CA PRO A 226 -14.67 -36.67 33.79
C PRO A 226 -16.07 -36.71 34.43
N VAL A 227 -17.12 -36.83 33.63
CA VAL A 227 -18.51 -36.92 34.09
C VAL A 227 -18.75 -38.24 34.83
N ALA A 228 -18.29 -39.35 34.25
CA ALA A 228 -18.39 -40.68 34.85
C ALA A 228 -17.55 -40.82 36.13
N ALA A 229 -16.34 -40.24 36.17
CA ALA A 229 -15.49 -40.19 37.36
C ALA A 229 -16.16 -39.44 38.53
N SER A 230 -17.05 -38.51 38.20
CA SER A 230 -17.87 -37.76 39.17
C SER A 230 -19.17 -38.47 39.57
N GLY A 231 -19.45 -39.66 39.03
CA GLY A 231 -20.66 -40.44 39.32
C GLY A 231 -21.93 -39.92 38.65
N VAL A 232 -21.81 -39.10 37.61
CA VAL A 232 -22.92 -38.50 36.85
C VAL A 232 -23.02 -39.14 35.46
N SER A 233 -24.17 -39.06 34.81
CA SER A 233 -24.39 -39.52 33.43
C SER A 233 -24.66 -38.36 32.48
N ILE A 234 -24.29 -38.52 31.21
CA ILE A 234 -24.52 -37.56 30.11
C ILE A 234 -25.31 -38.25 29.01
N GLU A 235 -26.25 -37.53 28.39
CA GLU A 235 -27.06 -38.08 27.30
C GLU A 235 -26.20 -38.41 26.06
N PRO A 236 -26.33 -39.60 25.45
CA PRO A 236 -25.57 -39.96 24.25
C PRO A 236 -25.77 -38.99 23.09
N GLU A 237 -26.99 -38.47 22.90
CA GLU A 237 -27.31 -37.49 21.86
C GLU A 237 -26.53 -36.18 22.01
N LEU A 238 -26.30 -35.72 23.25
CA LEU A 238 -25.47 -34.56 23.52
C LEU A 238 -24.01 -34.85 23.15
N VAL A 239 -23.48 -36.02 23.54
CA VAL A 239 -22.10 -36.41 23.20
C VAL A 239 -21.90 -36.46 21.68
N ASP A 240 -22.82 -37.10 20.95
CA ASP A 240 -22.75 -37.18 19.49
C ASP A 240 -22.84 -35.80 18.83
N GLY A 241 -23.66 -34.90 19.38
CA GLY A 241 -23.74 -33.50 18.96
C GLY A 241 -22.42 -32.75 19.16
N LEU A 242 -21.80 -32.88 20.34
CA LEU A 242 -20.51 -32.25 20.67
C LEU A 242 -19.38 -32.80 19.78
N LEU A 243 -19.37 -34.11 19.52
CA LEU A 243 -18.39 -34.75 18.63
C LEU A 243 -18.53 -34.24 17.20
N LYS A 244 -19.76 -34.07 16.70
CA LYS A 244 -20.02 -33.52 15.38
C LYS A 244 -19.53 -32.07 15.29
N GLU A 245 -19.88 -31.22 16.25
CA GLU A 245 -19.48 -29.80 16.26
C GLU A 245 -17.96 -29.63 16.31
N LEU A 246 -17.26 -30.46 17.08
CA LEU A 246 -15.79 -30.46 17.14
C LEU A 246 -15.16 -31.04 15.85
N SER A 247 -15.80 -32.00 15.19
CA SER A 247 -15.32 -32.53 13.90
C SER A 247 -15.36 -31.48 12.79
N GLU A 248 -16.34 -30.58 12.83
CA GLU A 248 -16.45 -29.43 11.93
C GLU A 248 -15.46 -28.32 12.32
N ASN A 249 -15.16 -28.17 13.62
CA ASN A 249 -14.27 -27.14 14.15
C ASN A 249 -13.17 -27.71 15.08
N PRO A 250 -12.12 -28.37 14.53
CA PRO A 250 -11.16 -29.12 15.35
C PRO A 250 -10.31 -28.28 16.33
N ASP A 251 -10.29 -26.97 16.17
CA ASP A 251 -9.51 -26.05 17.02
C ASP A 251 -10.33 -25.54 18.22
N TYR A 252 -11.54 -26.07 18.44
CA TYR A 252 -12.45 -25.67 19.52
C TYR A 252 -12.21 -26.41 20.84
N LEU A 253 -11.11 -27.15 21.00
CA LEU A 253 -10.89 -27.94 22.21
C LEU A 253 -10.95 -27.12 23.53
N PRO A 254 -10.36 -25.91 23.64
CA PRO A 254 -10.54 -25.06 24.83
C PRO A 254 -11.98 -24.55 25.00
N ILE A 255 -12.68 -24.34 23.89
CA ILE A 255 -14.07 -23.86 23.87
C ILE A 255 -15.01 -24.98 24.33
N LEU A 256 -14.77 -26.21 23.89
CA LEU A 256 -15.44 -27.41 24.37
C LEU A 256 -15.29 -27.54 25.88
N GLN A 257 -14.07 -27.41 26.40
CA GLN A 257 -13.80 -27.48 27.84
C GLN A 257 -14.55 -26.38 28.62
N HIS A 258 -14.60 -25.16 28.08
CA HIS A 258 -15.36 -24.06 28.67
C HIS A 258 -16.88 -24.32 28.63
N ALA A 259 -17.40 -24.76 27.49
CA ALA A 259 -18.81 -25.04 27.30
C ALA A 259 -19.26 -26.18 28.23
N LEU A 260 -18.48 -27.26 28.36
CA LEU A 260 -18.76 -28.37 29.27
C LEU A 260 -18.76 -27.93 30.74
N MET A 261 -17.81 -27.09 31.17
CA MET A 261 -17.81 -26.50 32.50
C MET A 261 -19.11 -25.72 32.75
N ARG A 262 -19.52 -24.85 31.81
CA ARG A 262 -20.76 -24.06 31.90
C ARG A 262 -22.00 -24.94 31.89
N THR A 263 -22.05 -25.97 31.05
CA THR A 263 -23.14 -26.95 31.00
C THR A 263 -23.25 -27.71 32.32
N TRP A 264 -22.13 -28.10 32.92
CA TRP A 264 -22.10 -28.74 34.23
C TRP A 264 -22.63 -27.82 35.32
N ASP A 265 -22.16 -26.57 35.39
CA ASP A 265 -22.62 -25.61 36.41
C ASP A 265 -24.12 -25.34 36.28
N ARG A 266 -24.61 -25.23 35.04
CA ARG A 266 -26.04 -25.09 34.76
C ARG A 266 -26.84 -26.31 35.23
N TRP A 267 -26.43 -27.52 34.83
CA TRP A 267 -27.07 -28.77 35.25
C TRP A 267 -27.06 -28.92 36.78
N LYS A 268 -25.93 -28.63 37.42
CA LYS A 268 -25.79 -28.64 38.88
C LYS A 268 -26.71 -27.62 39.54
N ALA A 269 -27.00 -26.48 38.92
CA ALA A 269 -27.95 -25.52 39.47
C ALA A 269 -29.42 -25.95 39.30
N THR A 270 -29.78 -26.63 38.22
CA THR A 270 -31.20 -26.83 37.81
C THR A 270 -31.77 -28.23 38.02
N LYS A 271 -30.96 -29.29 37.98
CA LYS A 271 -31.45 -30.69 37.88
C LYS A 271 -31.01 -31.56 39.04
N THR A 272 -31.76 -32.60 39.41
CA THR A 272 -31.33 -33.56 40.46
C THR A 272 -30.28 -34.54 39.94
N LEU A 273 -29.51 -35.17 40.83
CA LEU A 273 -28.43 -36.11 40.49
C LEU A 273 -28.87 -37.32 39.63
N ALA A 274 -30.16 -37.67 39.68
CA ALA A 274 -30.71 -38.79 38.91
C ALA A 274 -30.95 -38.46 37.43
N VAL A 275 -30.96 -37.17 37.06
CA VAL A 275 -31.22 -36.72 35.69
C VAL A 275 -29.89 -36.51 34.97
N PRO A 276 -29.67 -37.11 33.78
CA PRO A 276 -28.43 -36.92 33.04
C PRO A 276 -28.25 -35.46 32.59
N ILE A 277 -26.99 -35.09 32.32
CA ILE A 277 -26.67 -33.84 31.63
C ILE A 277 -27.24 -33.95 30.21
N ALA A 278 -28.13 -33.02 29.87
CA ALA A 278 -28.92 -33.12 28.66
C ALA A 278 -28.56 -32.03 27.64
N ARG A 279 -28.97 -32.25 26.39
CA ARG A 279 -28.80 -31.26 25.32
C ARG A 279 -29.38 -29.87 25.66
N THR A 280 -30.47 -29.84 26.42
CA THR A 280 -31.10 -28.59 26.89
C THR A 280 -30.20 -27.75 27.80
N ASP A 281 -29.32 -28.38 28.59
CA ASP A 281 -28.37 -27.67 29.45
C ASP A 281 -27.24 -27.03 28.61
N TYR A 282 -26.84 -27.69 27.53
CA TYR A 282 -25.83 -27.21 26.58
C TYR A 282 -26.34 -26.07 25.69
N GLU A 283 -27.59 -26.17 25.22
CA GLU A 283 -28.24 -25.10 24.44
C GLU A 283 -28.48 -23.85 25.30
N ALA A 284 -28.81 -24.02 26.59
CA ALA A 284 -29.05 -22.92 27.52
C ALA A 284 -27.80 -22.04 27.76
N ILE A 285 -26.60 -22.59 27.61
CA ILE A 285 -25.34 -21.83 27.70
C ILE A 285 -24.86 -21.31 26.34
N GLY A 286 -25.69 -21.41 25.30
CA GLY A 286 -25.38 -20.90 23.97
C GLY A 286 -24.47 -21.80 23.13
N THR A 287 -24.30 -23.07 23.49
CA THR A 287 -23.39 -24.04 22.82
C THR A 287 -21.93 -23.56 22.78
N MET A 288 -21.03 -24.28 22.09
CA MET A 288 -19.66 -23.82 21.87
C MET A 288 -19.59 -22.49 21.12
N GLN A 289 -20.60 -22.16 20.30
CA GLN A 289 -20.62 -20.94 19.50
C GLN A 289 -20.79 -19.65 20.33
N GLN A 290 -21.63 -19.66 21.38
CA GLN A 290 -21.97 -18.45 22.15
C GLN A 290 -21.59 -18.53 23.63
N SER A 291 -21.14 -19.68 24.14
CA SER A 291 -20.81 -19.84 25.57
C SER A 291 -19.82 -18.82 26.11
N ILE A 292 -18.75 -18.53 25.35
CA ILE A 292 -17.77 -17.51 25.74
C ILE A 292 -18.42 -16.12 25.77
N THR A 293 -19.18 -15.75 24.73
CA THR A 293 -19.83 -14.44 24.64
C THR A 293 -20.85 -14.23 25.75
N GLN A 294 -21.70 -15.23 26.01
CA GLN A 294 -22.69 -15.14 27.09
C GLN A 294 -22.02 -14.99 28.44
N HIS A 295 -20.99 -15.80 28.72
CA HIS A 295 -20.25 -15.69 29.97
C HIS A 295 -19.52 -14.34 30.12
N ALA A 296 -18.86 -13.88 29.05
CA ALA A 296 -18.19 -12.59 29.03
C ALA A 296 -19.16 -11.44 29.29
N GLU A 297 -20.33 -11.45 28.64
CA GLU A 297 -21.35 -10.41 28.83
C GLU A 297 -22.01 -10.50 30.21
N GLU A 298 -22.23 -11.69 30.77
CA GLU A 298 -22.70 -11.85 32.16
C GLU A 298 -21.73 -11.19 33.14
N ILE A 299 -20.43 -11.45 33.02
CA ILE A 299 -19.41 -10.83 33.87
C ILE A 299 -19.39 -9.31 33.66
N TYR A 300 -19.30 -8.88 32.40
CA TYR A 300 -19.19 -7.47 32.05
C TYR A 300 -20.43 -6.64 32.48
N THR A 301 -21.63 -7.23 32.39
CA THR A 301 -22.87 -6.52 32.71
C THR A 301 -23.28 -6.66 34.18
N GLN A 302 -23.08 -7.81 34.80
CA GLN A 302 -23.59 -8.07 36.16
C GLN A 302 -22.55 -7.78 37.25
N GLN A 303 -21.25 -7.92 36.95
CA GLN A 303 -20.19 -7.78 37.97
C GLN A 303 -19.40 -6.46 37.89
N LEU A 304 -19.47 -5.74 36.76
CA LEU A 304 -18.77 -4.47 36.58
C LEU A 304 -19.74 -3.28 36.55
N ASP A 305 -19.39 -2.23 37.30
CA ASP A 305 -20.03 -0.91 37.24
C ASP A 305 -19.53 -0.10 36.02
N GLU A 306 -20.08 1.09 35.80
CA GLU A 306 -19.75 1.90 34.61
C GLU A 306 -18.25 2.26 34.52
N LYS A 307 -17.62 2.57 35.67
CA LYS A 307 -16.18 2.89 35.71
C LYS A 307 -15.32 1.68 35.38
N ARG A 308 -15.61 0.52 35.97
CA ARG A 308 -14.89 -0.73 35.70
C ARG A 308 -15.14 -1.26 34.30
N ARG A 309 -16.31 -1.02 33.71
CA ARG A 309 -16.60 -1.35 32.30
C ARG A 309 -15.72 -0.57 31.33
N ASN A 310 -15.53 0.73 31.56
CA ASN A 310 -14.60 1.54 30.77
C ASN A 310 -13.15 1.05 30.95
N ALA A 311 -12.74 0.78 32.20
CA ALA A 311 -11.42 0.21 32.49
C ALA A 311 -11.21 -1.14 31.80
N ALA A 312 -12.21 -2.01 31.75
CA ALA A 312 -12.16 -3.28 31.03
C ALA A 312 -11.99 -3.09 29.51
N ALA A 313 -12.77 -2.19 28.91
CA ALA A 313 -12.63 -1.88 27.48
C ALA A 313 -11.21 -1.40 27.15
N LYS A 314 -10.67 -0.47 27.93
CA LYS A 314 -9.29 0.04 27.74
C LYS A 314 -8.23 -1.03 28.01
N LEU A 315 -8.41 -1.88 29.02
CA LEU A 315 -7.48 -2.97 29.34
C LEU A 315 -7.40 -3.97 28.17
N PHE A 316 -8.53 -4.45 27.66
CA PHE A 316 -8.52 -5.39 26.54
C PHE A 316 -7.94 -4.79 25.26
N LYS A 317 -8.15 -3.48 25.01
CA LYS A 317 -7.51 -2.77 23.89
C LYS A 317 -5.99 -2.65 24.07
N ALA A 318 -5.52 -2.38 25.30
CA ALA A 318 -4.10 -2.22 25.58
C ALA A 318 -3.28 -3.50 25.29
N LEU A 319 -3.91 -4.67 25.42
CA LEU A 319 -3.29 -5.97 25.09
C LEU A 319 -3.16 -6.23 23.58
N ILE A 320 -3.70 -5.36 22.72
CA ILE A 320 -3.72 -5.54 21.27
C ILE A 320 -2.80 -4.52 20.62
N VAL A 321 -1.99 -4.99 19.68
CA VAL A 321 -1.07 -4.17 18.89
C VAL A 321 -1.23 -4.49 17.41
N LEU A 322 -1.16 -3.45 16.57
CA LEU A 322 -1.13 -3.57 15.11
C LEU A 322 0.16 -4.29 14.66
N GLY A 323 0.01 -5.52 14.16
CA GLY A 323 1.11 -6.32 13.64
C GLY A 323 1.61 -5.84 12.26
N PRO A 324 2.71 -6.42 11.74
CA PRO A 324 3.34 -6.02 10.48
C PRO A 324 2.46 -6.11 9.23
N SER A 325 1.40 -6.92 9.26
CA SER A 325 0.47 -7.18 8.15
C SER A 325 -0.91 -6.55 8.35
N ASP A 326 -1.02 -5.47 9.13
CA ASP A 326 -2.28 -4.86 9.58
C ASP A 326 -3.24 -5.82 10.33
N THR A 327 -2.70 -6.94 10.81
CA THR A 327 -3.41 -7.93 11.63
C THR A 327 -3.30 -7.58 13.11
N SER A 328 -4.33 -7.89 13.91
CA SER A 328 -4.19 -7.83 15.37
C SER A 328 -3.17 -8.85 15.86
N SER A 329 -2.23 -8.39 16.67
CA SER A 329 -1.35 -9.25 17.45
C SER A 329 -1.64 -9.04 18.94
N LEU A 330 -1.70 -10.14 19.69
CA LEU A 330 -1.82 -10.12 21.14
C LEU A 330 -0.44 -9.84 21.74
N HIS A 331 -0.35 -8.82 22.59
CA HIS A 331 0.88 -8.42 23.24
C HIS A 331 0.69 -8.49 24.77
N PRO A 332 1.22 -9.54 25.43
CA PRO A 332 1.26 -9.60 26.88
C PRO A 332 1.96 -8.36 27.43
N THR A 333 1.31 -7.62 28.31
CA THR A 333 1.79 -6.29 28.74
C THR A 333 1.88 -6.23 30.25
N VAL A 334 2.93 -5.56 30.76
CA VAL A 334 3.11 -5.36 32.20
C VAL A 334 2.08 -4.36 32.72
N LEU A 335 1.52 -4.59 33.91
CA LEU A 335 0.46 -3.74 34.46
C LEU A 335 0.85 -2.25 34.52
N ARG A 336 2.09 -1.91 34.89
CA ARG A 336 2.59 -0.53 34.89
C ARG A 336 2.49 0.16 33.52
N GLU A 337 2.74 -0.59 32.45
CA GLU A 337 2.64 -0.08 31.08
C GLU A 337 1.18 0.03 30.67
N ILE A 338 0.32 -0.91 31.05
CA ILE A 338 -1.13 -0.81 30.82
C ILE A 338 -1.69 0.44 31.50
N ILE A 339 -1.25 0.77 32.72
CA ILE A 339 -1.64 2.00 33.42
C ILE A 339 -1.28 3.23 32.58
N GLN A 340 -0.06 3.29 32.04
CA GLN A 340 0.40 4.42 31.21
C GLN A 340 -0.33 4.48 29.85
N ILE A 341 -0.51 3.34 29.18
CA ILE A 341 -1.20 3.24 27.89
C ILE A 341 -2.67 3.66 28.02
N THR A 342 -3.34 3.26 29.10
CA THR A 342 -4.78 3.49 29.27
C THR A 342 -5.13 4.78 29.99
N GLY A 343 -4.20 5.30 30.81
CA GLY A 343 -4.42 6.41 31.75
C GLY A 343 -5.37 6.05 32.90
N ILE A 344 -5.68 4.77 33.10
CA ILE A 344 -6.61 4.32 34.15
C ILE A 344 -5.83 4.02 35.45
N PRO A 345 -6.34 4.46 36.62
CA PRO A 345 -5.75 4.14 37.91
C PRO A 345 -5.58 2.64 38.15
N ASP A 346 -4.49 2.26 38.81
CA ASP A 346 -4.10 0.89 39.12
C ASP A 346 -5.22 0.09 39.81
N TYR A 347 -5.88 0.64 40.83
CA TYR A 347 -6.91 -0.05 41.59
C TYR A 347 -8.11 -0.47 40.71
N LEU A 348 -8.49 0.32 39.70
CA LEU A 348 -9.57 -0.04 38.77
C LEU A 348 -9.15 -1.16 37.82
N LEU A 349 -7.92 -1.11 37.30
CA LEU A 349 -7.41 -2.16 36.42
C LEU A 349 -7.22 -3.47 37.19
N ILE A 350 -6.72 -3.42 38.42
CA ILE A 350 -6.57 -4.58 39.30
C ILE A 350 -7.94 -5.19 39.58
N ASP A 351 -8.96 -4.40 39.93
CA ASP A 351 -10.32 -4.89 40.13
C ASP A 351 -10.87 -5.63 38.89
N VAL A 352 -10.70 -5.06 37.70
CA VAL A 352 -11.11 -5.69 36.44
C VAL A 352 -10.35 -7.00 36.20
N VAL A 353 -9.03 -7.00 36.38
CA VAL A 353 -8.19 -8.20 36.23
C VAL A 353 -8.65 -9.28 37.20
N MET A 354 -8.95 -8.93 38.46
CA MET A 354 -9.43 -9.86 39.48
C MET A 354 -10.76 -10.52 39.10
N VAL A 355 -11.70 -9.77 38.52
CA VAL A 355 -12.98 -10.28 38.04
C VAL A 355 -12.78 -11.24 36.86
N PHE A 356 -12.02 -10.83 35.84
CA PHE A 356 -11.85 -11.65 34.63
C PHE A 356 -10.90 -12.84 34.80
N ARG A 357 -10.13 -12.90 35.88
CA ARG A 357 -9.25 -14.05 36.17
C ARG A 357 -9.86 -15.06 37.14
N GLU A 358 -11.01 -14.76 37.77
CA GLU A 358 -11.62 -15.60 38.81
C GLU A 358 -11.72 -17.09 38.41
N ASN A 359 -11.71 -17.98 39.41
CA ASN A 359 -11.91 -19.42 39.19
C ASN A 359 -13.24 -19.66 38.44
N GLY A 360 -13.18 -20.41 37.34
CA GLY A 360 -14.32 -20.64 36.44
C GLY A 360 -14.42 -19.63 35.30
N VAL A 361 -13.86 -18.42 35.43
CA VAL A 361 -13.75 -17.44 34.34
C VAL A 361 -12.43 -17.65 33.60
N SER A 362 -11.31 -17.36 34.28
CA SER A 362 -9.94 -17.53 33.75
C SER A 362 -9.71 -16.91 32.37
N PHE A 363 -10.30 -15.75 32.06
CA PHE A 363 -10.11 -15.05 30.78
C PHE A 363 -8.77 -14.32 30.71
N LEU A 364 -8.31 -13.80 31.84
CA LEU A 364 -7.02 -13.14 31.99
C LEU A 364 -6.07 -13.96 32.85
N THR A 365 -4.79 -13.79 32.58
CA THR A 365 -3.66 -14.24 33.39
C THR A 365 -3.06 -13.03 34.13
N PRO A 366 -2.36 -13.22 35.27
CA PRO A 366 -1.96 -14.48 35.92
C PRO A 366 -3.12 -15.27 36.57
N LYS A 367 -2.92 -16.57 36.82
CA LYS A 367 -3.90 -17.46 37.48
C LYS A 367 -4.37 -16.95 38.85
N PRO A 368 -5.60 -17.20 39.30
CA PRO A 368 -6.07 -16.88 40.66
C PRO A 368 -5.07 -17.26 41.76
N GLY A 369 -4.96 -16.41 42.79
CA GLY A 369 -4.06 -16.62 43.93
C GLY A 369 -2.65 -16.04 43.76
N VAL A 370 -2.24 -15.68 42.55
CA VAL A 370 -1.02 -14.87 42.34
C VAL A 370 -1.33 -13.40 42.66
N LYS A 371 -0.51 -12.77 43.51
CA LYS A 371 -0.67 -11.34 43.82
C LYS A 371 -0.44 -10.51 42.54
N ILE A 372 -1.30 -9.52 42.30
CA ILE A 372 -1.09 -8.55 41.23
C ILE A 372 -0.33 -7.36 41.82
N ASP A 373 0.78 -7.04 41.18
CA ASP A 373 1.61 -5.87 41.41
C ASP A 373 1.90 -5.16 40.08
N HIS A 374 2.65 -4.07 40.14
CA HIS A 374 2.97 -3.25 38.97
C HIS A 374 3.83 -3.98 37.93
N ASP A 375 4.54 -5.04 38.32
CA ASP A 375 5.40 -5.84 37.45
C ASP A 375 4.70 -7.11 36.95
N SER A 376 3.43 -7.30 37.33
CA SER A 376 2.62 -8.43 36.89
C SER A 376 2.27 -8.29 35.41
N ILE A 377 2.55 -9.34 34.64
CA ILE A 377 2.20 -9.41 33.22
C ILE A 377 0.75 -9.84 33.09
N ILE A 378 -0.04 -9.03 32.37
CA ILE A 378 -1.42 -9.32 32.06
C ILE A 378 -1.50 -9.80 30.61
N ASP A 379 -2.17 -10.93 30.40
CA ASP A 379 -2.41 -11.52 29.08
C ASP A 379 -3.75 -12.26 29.04
N VAL A 380 -4.25 -12.54 27.85
CA VAL A 380 -5.46 -13.32 27.61
C VAL A 380 -5.14 -14.81 27.65
N SER A 381 -5.83 -15.57 28.51
CA SER A 381 -5.55 -17.00 28.71
C SER A 381 -5.71 -17.84 27.44
N VAL A 382 -6.69 -17.48 26.59
CA VAL A 382 -6.96 -18.15 25.31
C VAL A 382 -7.32 -17.11 24.25
N GLU A 383 -6.54 -17.05 23.17
CA GLU A 383 -6.71 -16.11 22.05
C GLU A 383 -8.12 -16.15 21.45
N LYS A 384 -8.79 -17.31 21.48
CA LYS A 384 -10.18 -17.46 21.02
C LYS A 384 -11.17 -16.56 21.76
N ILE A 385 -10.91 -16.13 23.00
CA ILE A 385 -11.79 -15.18 23.70
C ILE A 385 -11.97 -13.90 22.89
N LEU A 386 -10.89 -13.41 22.29
CA LEU A 386 -10.88 -12.20 21.46
C LEU A 386 -11.73 -12.36 20.21
N THR A 387 -11.75 -13.57 19.65
CA THR A 387 -12.52 -13.88 18.44
C THR A 387 -13.99 -14.18 18.75
N PHE A 388 -14.31 -14.83 19.87
CA PHE A 388 -15.68 -15.24 20.17
C PHE A 388 -16.46 -14.14 20.85
N TRP A 389 -15.86 -13.38 21.76
CA TRP A 389 -16.54 -12.30 22.46
C TRP A 389 -16.86 -11.12 21.53
N ASP A 390 -18.12 -11.00 21.15
CA ASP A 390 -18.62 -10.01 20.18
C ASP A 390 -18.21 -8.56 20.49
N ARG A 391 -18.24 -8.17 21.77
CA ARG A 391 -17.84 -6.83 22.21
C ARG A 391 -16.33 -6.64 22.11
N CYS A 392 -15.54 -7.64 22.48
CA CYS A 392 -14.10 -7.61 22.34
C CYS A 392 -13.68 -7.47 20.88
N ARG A 393 -14.35 -8.17 19.94
CA ARG A 393 -14.12 -7.97 18.49
C ARG A 393 -14.29 -6.52 18.05
N LYS A 394 -15.30 -5.81 18.57
CA LYS A 394 -15.51 -4.39 18.28
C LYS A 394 -14.37 -3.53 18.85
N TRP A 395 -13.97 -3.80 20.10
CA TRP A 395 -12.84 -3.10 20.72
C TRP A 395 -11.52 -3.29 19.96
N ILE A 396 -11.26 -4.50 19.47
CA ILE A 396 -10.09 -4.80 18.63
C ILE A 396 -10.16 -3.99 17.33
N GLY A 397 -11.30 -3.98 16.65
CA GLY A 397 -11.50 -3.18 15.44
C GLY A 397 -11.25 -1.69 15.67
N GLU A 398 -11.81 -1.13 16.76
CA GLU A 398 -11.60 0.27 17.16
C GLU A 398 -10.12 0.58 17.43
N GLU A 399 -9.40 -0.31 18.12
CA GLU A 399 -7.98 -0.13 18.43
C GLU A 399 -7.11 -0.19 17.17
N LEU A 400 -7.38 -1.12 16.26
CA LEU A 400 -6.62 -1.24 15.01
C LEU A 400 -6.83 -0.02 14.09
N GLU A 401 -8.07 0.47 13.97
CA GLU A 401 -8.36 1.67 13.18
C GLU A 401 -7.73 2.92 13.81
N SER A 402 -7.75 3.03 15.15
CA SER A 402 -7.04 4.07 15.90
C SER A 402 -5.54 4.06 15.60
N ALA A 403 -4.91 2.89 15.67
CA ALA A 403 -3.48 2.71 15.39
C ALA A 403 -3.11 3.06 13.94
N LYS A 404 -3.90 2.60 12.96
CA LYS A 404 -3.69 2.92 11.53
C LYS A 404 -3.79 4.41 11.27
N LEU A 405 -4.83 5.06 11.80
CA LEU A 405 -5.04 6.50 11.63
C LEU A 405 -3.90 7.30 12.25
N TYR A 406 -3.43 6.91 13.44
CA TYR A 406 -2.27 7.55 14.06
C TYR A 406 -0.98 7.39 13.24
N LYS A 407 -0.70 6.18 12.72
CA LYS A 407 0.47 5.96 11.83
C LYS A 407 0.39 6.83 10.57
N GLN A 408 -0.80 6.93 9.96
CA GLN A 408 -1.02 7.81 8.81
C GLN A 408 -0.81 9.29 9.17
N LEU A 409 -1.30 9.71 10.33
CA LEU A 409 -1.11 11.08 10.84
C LEU A 409 0.37 11.40 11.09
N SER A 410 1.10 10.54 11.81
CA SER A 410 2.53 10.77 12.07
C SER A 410 3.35 10.76 10.79
N TYR A 411 3.06 9.85 9.86
CA TYR A 411 3.73 9.81 8.55
C TYR A 411 3.45 11.07 7.72
N SER A 412 2.21 11.56 7.70
CA SER A 412 1.86 12.82 7.03
C SER A 412 2.57 14.02 7.66
N ALA A 413 2.67 14.04 8.99
CA ALA A 413 3.38 15.08 9.72
C ALA A 413 4.89 15.09 9.41
N LEU A 414 5.50 13.90 9.26
CA LEU A 414 6.89 13.76 8.81
C LEU A 414 7.08 14.34 7.39
N LEU A 415 6.24 13.93 6.44
CA LEU A 415 6.33 14.40 5.05
C LEU A 415 6.09 15.91 4.92
N TYR A 416 5.21 16.48 5.75
CA TYR A 416 5.00 17.93 5.81
C TYR A 416 6.24 18.66 6.34
N GLN A 417 6.89 18.12 7.38
CA GLN A 417 8.14 18.67 7.92
C GLN A 417 9.28 18.63 6.88
N GLU A 418 9.30 17.61 6.02
CA GLU A 418 10.23 17.50 4.89
C GLU A 418 9.83 18.36 3.66
N GLY A 419 8.69 19.05 3.71
CA GLY A 419 8.19 19.87 2.61
C GLY A 419 7.66 19.07 1.40
N ARG A 420 7.34 17.78 1.59
CA ARG A 420 6.90 16.86 0.53
C ARG A 420 5.38 16.76 0.39
N THR A 421 4.62 17.15 1.41
CA THR A 421 3.15 17.14 1.41
C THR A 421 2.56 18.42 2.01
N GLY A 422 1.27 18.67 1.76
CA GLY A 422 0.50 19.74 2.41
C GLY A 422 -0.11 19.31 3.75
N LEU A 423 -0.83 20.24 4.39
CA LEU A 423 -1.64 20.00 5.59
C LEU A 423 -2.88 19.14 5.25
N TRP A 424 -3.43 18.46 6.25
CA TRP A 424 -4.66 17.70 6.08
C TRP A 424 -5.86 18.62 5.83
N VAL A 425 -6.73 18.20 4.90
CA VAL A 425 -8.00 18.85 4.57
C VAL A 425 -9.16 17.87 4.76
N ASN A 426 -10.40 18.35 4.70
CA ASN A 426 -11.55 17.45 4.80
C ASN A 426 -11.62 16.48 3.62
N PRO A 427 -11.92 15.19 3.84
CA PRO A 427 -12.48 14.61 5.07
C PRO A 427 -11.44 14.15 6.13
N GLU A 428 -10.15 14.06 5.79
CA GLU A 428 -9.09 13.51 6.66
C GLU A 428 -8.93 14.30 7.96
N LEU A 429 -8.95 15.64 7.86
CA LEU A 429 -8.89 16.52 9.02
C LEU A 429 -10.05 16.28 9.99
N ALA A 430 -11.28 16.14 9.48
CA ALA A 430 -12.45 15.86 10.31
C ALA A 430 -12.36 14.49 11.01
N LEU A 431 -11.86 13.46 10.30
CA LEU A 431 -11.63 12.13 10.86
C LEU A 431 -10.55 12.18 11.96
N GLY A 432 -9.43 12.86 11.72
CA GLY A 432 -8.36 13.02 12.71
C GLY A 432 -8.80 13.77 13.96
N LEU A 433 -9.57 14.86 13.82
CA LEU A 433 -10.10 15.62 14.96
C LEU A 433 -11.15 14.82 15.75
N LYS A 434 -12.02 14.06 15.06
CA LYS A 434 -12.98 13.17 15.70
C LYS A 434 -12.26 12.09 16.51
N TRP A 435 -11.27 11.45 15.91
CA TRP A 435 -10.45 10.43 16.55
C TRP A 435 -9.74 10.96 17.81
N LEU A 436 -9.08 12.11 17.72
CA LEU A 436 -8.38 12.71 18.87
C LEU A 436 -9.32 12.96 20.06
N LYS A 437 -10.57 13.37 19.77
CA LYS A 437 -11.60 13.62 20.78
C LYS A 437 -12.19 12.34 21.38
N GLU A 438 -12.39 11.29 20.57
CA GLU A 438 -13.05 10.05 21.02
C GLU A 438 -12.09 9.05 21.65
N SER A 439 -10.84 8.99 21.17
CA SER A 439 -9.87 7.96 21.57
C SER A 439 -8.96 8.41 22.72
N GLU A 440 -8.77 9.73 22.91
CA GLU A 440 -7.91 10.32 23.96
C GLU A 440 -6.57 9.58 24.14
N PRO A 441 -5.76 9.43 23.07
CA PRO A 441 -4.55 8.63 23.10
C PRO A 441 -3.50 9.22 24.06
N THR A 442 -2.85 8.34 24.84
CA THR A 442 -1.70 8.73 25.69
C THR A 442 -0.40 8.72 24.88
N LEU A 443 0.65 9.33 25.44
CA LEU A 443 1.98 9.33 24.82
C LEU A 443 2.52 7.91 24.70
N GLU A 444 2.38 7.11 25.75
CA GLU A 444 2.85 5.72 25.80
C GLU A 444 2.06 4.84 24.84
N TRP A 445 0.75 5.07 24.68
CA TRP A 445 -0.04 4.40 23.65
C TRP A 445 0.52 4.67 22.25
N ALA A 446 0.87 5.93 21.96
CA ALA A 446 1.35 6.35 20.65
C ALA A 446 2.78 5.86 20.35
N GLN A 447 3.66 5.82 21.36
CA GLN A 447 5.03 5.34 21.24
C GLN A 447 5.12 3.89 20.75
N ARG A 448 4.08 3.06 20.99
CA ARG A 448 3.98 1.69 20.44
C ARG A 448 3.96 1.66 18.91
N TYR A 449 3.63 2.77 18.25
CA TYR A 449 3.47 2.85 16.80
C TYR A 449 4.44 3.84 16.14
N ASP A 450 4.62 5.03 16.75
CA ASP A 450 5.58 6.05 16.30
C ASP A 450 5.94 6.98 17.48
N PRO A 451 7.23 7.22 17.77
CA PRO A 451 7.67 7.96 18.94
C PRO A 451 7.41 9.47 18.87
N PHE A 452 7.08 10.03 17.70
CA PHE A 452 6.93 11.47 17.51
C PHE A 452 5.47 11.95 17.66
N PHE A 453 4.83 11.57 18.76
CA PHE A 453 3.43 11.92 19.05
C PHE A 453 3.16 13.43 19.00
N GLU A 454 4.02 14.24 19.64
CA GLU A 454 3.86 15.69 19.66
C GLU A 454 3.90 16.32 18.25
N ARG A 455 4.74 15.78 17.36
CA ARG A 455 4.81 16.23 15.96
C ARG A 455 3.47 15.99 15.25
N ALA A 456 2.91 14.81 15.42
CA ALA A 456 1.64 14.43 14.81
C ALA A 456 0.48 15.31 15.30
N ILE A 457 0.40 15.56 16.61
CA ILE A 457 -0.64 16.42 17.20
C ILE A 457 -0.49 17.88 16.76
N ASN A 458 0.74 18.41 16.75
CA ASN A 458 1.00 19.77 16.27
C ASN A 458 0.60 19.92 14.80
N PHE A 459 0.94 18.96 13.94
CA PHE A 459 0.52 18.95 12.54
C PHE A 459 -1.00 18.97 12.37
N LEU A 460 -1.74 18.19 13.18
CA LEU A 460 -3.20 18.19 13.15
C LEU A 460 -3.78 19.54 13.60
N ASP A 461 -3.21 20.15 14.64
CA ASP A 461 -3.63 21.48 15.12
C ASP A 461 -3.34 22.58 14.08
N TYR A 462 -2.19 22.54 13.42
CA TYR A 462 -1.89 23.44 12.30
C TYR A 462 -2.87 23.26 11.14
N SER A 463 -3.18 22.02 10.78
CA SER A 463 -4.16 21.70 9.75
C SER A 463 -5.54 22.27 10.09
N LYS A 464 -5.97 22.14 11.35
CA LYS A 464 -7.22 22.73 11.86
C LYS A 464 -7.22 24.26 11.74
N LYS A 465 -6.18 24.92 12.25
CA LYS A 465 -6.07 26.40 12.20
C LYS A 465 -6.10 26.91 10.76
N GLN A 466 -5.41 26.24 9.84
CA GLN A 466 -5.40 26.62 8.43
C GLN A 466 -6.77 26.47 7.77
N PHE A 467 -7.47 25.36 8.05
CA PHE A 467 -8.83 25.16 7.55
C PHE A 467 -9.79 26.25 8.04
N GLU A 468 -9.75 26.60 9.34
CA GLU A 468 -10.57 27.67 9.91
C GLU A 468 -10.28 29.04 9.25
N LEU A 469 -9.00 29.31 8.94
CA LEU A 469 -8.60 30.52 8.21
C LEU A 469 -9.14 30.54 6.78
N GLU A 470 -9.04 29.43 6.04
CA GLU A 470 -9.57 29.34 4.68
C GLU A 470 -11.08 29.52 4.62
N VAL A 471 -11.81 28.94 5.57
CA VAL A 471 -13.27 29.11 5.69
C VAL A 471 -13.62 30.58 5.90
N ARG A 472 -12.95 31.26 6.85
CA ARG A 472 -13.15 32.71 7.08
C ARG A 472 -12.82 33.53 5.83
N GLN A 473 -11.73 33.22 5.12
CA GLN A 473 -11.36 33.94 3.90
C GLN A 473 -12.39 33.75 2.78
N LYS A 474 -12.97 32.56 2.63
CA LYS A 474 -14.05 32.30 1.67
C LYS A 474 -15.30 33.10 2.01
N GLU A 475 -15.71 33.14 3.28
CA GLU A 475 -16.83 33.97 3.75
C GLU A 475 -16.60 35.46 3.47
N ASP A 476 -15.39 35.96 3.76
CA ASP A 476 -15.04 37.36 3.50
C ASP A 476 -15.00 37.69 2.02
N ARG A 477 -14.52 36.76 1.18
CA ARG A 477 -14.54 36.91 -0.28
C ARG A 477 -15.98 36.98 -0.79
N GLN A 478 -16.87 36.11 -0.32
CA GLN A 478 -18.29 36.16 -0.66
C GLN A 478 -18.94 37.48 -0.25
N LYS A 479 -18.65 37.98 0.96
CA LYS A 479 -19.12 39.30 1.42
C LYS A 479 -18.62 40.44 0.51
N ARG A 480 -17.36 40.39 0.06
CA ARG A 480 -16.77 41.39 -0.85
C ARG A 480 -17.41 41.33 -2.24
N GLU A 481 -17.61 40.14 -2.80
CA GLU A 481 -18.27 39.95 -4.10
C GLU A 481 -19.72 40.45 -4.05
N LEU A 482 -20.46 40.15 -2.97
CA LEU A 482 -21.81 40.70 -2.75
C LEU A 482 -21.81 42.23 -2.66
N ARG A 483 -20.80 42.84 -2.00
CA ARG A 483 -20.67 44.32 -1.98
C ARG A 483 -20.38 44.89 -3.37
N LYS A 484 -19.47 44.29 -4.14
CA LYS A 484 -19.17 44.72 -5.52
C LYS A 484 -20.40 44.62 -6.42
N ALA A 485 -21.14 43.52 -6.32
CA ALA A 485 -22.39 43.32 -7.08
C ALA A 485 -23.42 44.40 -6.75
N ARG A 486 -23.58 44.78 -5.47
CA ARG A 486 -24.45 45.90 -5.08
C ARG A 486 -23.98 47.23 -5.66
N VAL A 487 -22.68 47.54 -5.58
CA VAL A 487 -22.12 48.78 -6.14
C VAL A 487 -22.31 48.84 -7.66
N PHE A 488 -22.06 47.72 -8.36
CA PHE A 488 -22.26 47.61 -9.80
C PHE A 488 -23.73 47.82 -10.20
N ALA A 489 -24.67 47.22 -9.45
CA ALA A 489 -26.10 47.44 -9.65
C ALA A 489 -26.50 48.92 -9.44
N SER A 490 -25.94 49.59 -8.44
CA SER A 490 -26.18 51.02 -8.21
C SER A 490 -25.66 51.90 -9.36
N VAL A 491 -24.46 51.61 -9.88
CA VAL A 491 -23.87 52.36 -11.02
C VAL A 491 -24.69 52.17 -12.30
N LEU A 492 -25.17 50.94 -12.57
CA LEU A 492 -26.08 50.67 -13.69
C LEU A 492 -27.40 51.43 -13.55
N GLY A 493 -27.98 51.48 -12.34
CA GLY A 493 -29.18 52.25 -12.05
C GLY A 493 -29.01 53.75 -12.34
N ILE A 494 -27.90 54.34 -11.90
CA ILE A 494 -27.58 55.76 -12.18
C ILE A 494 -27.37 55.99 -13.68
N SER A 495 -26.65 55.10 -14.36
CA SER A 495 -26.38 55.21 -15.81
C SER A 495 -27.67 55.12 -16.64
N SER A 496 -28.64 54.29 -16.22
CA SER A 496 -29.96 54.21 -16.84
C SER A 496 -30.77 55.50 -16.67
N LEU A 497 -30.70 56.14 -15.49
CA LEU A 497 -31.35 57.43 -15.24
C LEU A 497 -30.74 58.56 -16.08
N VAL A 498 -29.42 58.58 -16.20
CA VAL A 498 -28.69 59.54 -17.04
C VAL A 498 -29.03 59.33 -18.52
N SER A 499 -29.13 58.09 -18.99
CA SER A 499 -29.53 57.77 -20.37
C SER A 499 -30.98 58.19 -20.66
N LEU A 500 -31.88 58.02 -19.69
CA LEU A 500 -33.27 58.48 -19.79
C LEU A 500 -33.34 60.01 -19.87
N LEU A 501 -32.51 60.72 -19.09
CA LEU A 501 -32.39 62.17 -19.15
C LEU A 501 -31.88 62.64 -20.51
N PHE A 502 -30.84 62.00 -21.06
CA PHE A 502 -30.33 62.31 -22.41
C PHE A 502 -31.37 62.06 -23.50
N LEU A 503 -32.18 61.00 -23.37
CA LEU A 503 -33.29 60.72 -24.30
C LEU A 503 -34.35 61.84 -24.25
N ILE A 504 -34.70 62.31 -23.05
CA ILE A 504 -35.64 63.43 -22.87
C ILE A 504 -35.07 64.71 -23.49
N VAL A 505 -33.79 65.03 -23.24
CA VAL A 505 -33.12 66.19 -23.84
C VAL A 505 -33.10 66.09 -25.37
N ALA A 506 -32.80 64.92 -25.93
CA ALA A 506 -32.81 64.69 -27.37
C ALA A 506 -34.20 64.88 -28.00
N LEU A 507 -35.27 64.46 -27.30
CA LEU A 507 -36.65 64.69 -27.74
C LEU A 507 -37.00 66.18 -27.73
N VAL A 508 -36.57 66.94 -26.73
CA VAL A 508 -36.78 68.40 -26.65
C VAL A 508 -36.00 69.14 -27.75
N LEU A 509 -34.75 68.75 -28.01
CA LEU A 509 -33.96 69.32 -29.11
C LEU A 509 -34.60 69.00 -30.47
N ARG A 510 -35.18 67.80 -30.64
CA ARG A 510 -35.89 67.42 -31.85
C ARG A 510 -37.16 68.25 -32.07
N THR A 511 -37.94 68.54 -31.02
CA THR A 511 -39.12 69.39 -31.15
C THR A 511 -38.75 70.84 -31.44
N GLN A 512 -37.68 71.36 -30.84
CA GLN A 512 -37.13 72.69 -31.19
C GLN A 512 -36.64 72.75 -32.64
N ALA A 513 -35.94 71.72 -33.11
CA ALA A 513 -35.46 71.66 -34.50
C ALA A 513 -36.64 71.70 -35.49
N GLN A 514 -37.72 70.94 -35.23
CA GLN A 514 -38.92 70.95 -36.08
C GLN A 514 -39.66 72.31 -36.07
N GLN A 515 -39.68 73.01 -34.93
CA GLN A 515 -40.20 74.38 -34.89
C GLN A 515 -39.32 75.35 -35.67
N SER A 516 -37.99 75.23 -35.55
CA SER A 516 -37.05 76.06 -36.29
C SER A 516 -37.19 75.86 -37.81
N GLU A 517 -37.40 74.62 -38.26
CA GLU A 517 -37.64 74.26 -39.65
C GLU A 517 -38.93 74.90 -40.20
N LYS A 518 -40.03 74.85 -39.43
CA LYS A 518 -41.27 75.55 -39.81
C LYS A 518 -41.09 77.05 -39.96
N THR A 519 -40.38 77.70 -39.04
CA THR A 519 -40.11 79.14 -39.13
C THR A 519 -39.16 79.49 -40.28
N ALA A 520 -38.24 78.59 -40.64
CA ALA A 520 -37.37 78.76 -41.80
C ALA A 520 -38.15 78.63 -43.12
N LEU A 521 -39.06 77.66 -43.21
CA LEU A 521 -39.96 77.49 -44.36
C LEU A 521 -40.95 78.65 -44.53
N GLU A 522 -41.47 79.20 -43.43
CA GLU A 522 -42.29 80.43 -43.47
C GLU A 522 -41.47 81.62 -43.99
N LYS A 523 -40.23 81.80 -43.53
CA LYS A 523 -39.32 82.84 -44.02
C LYS A 523 -38.92 82.65 -45.48
N GLU A 524 -38.74 81.40 -45.92
CA GLU A 524 -38.44 81.07 -47.30
C GLU A 524 -39.63 81.39 -48.22
N SER A 525 -40.86 81.13 -47.77
CA SER A 525 -42.08 81.49 -48.51
C SER A 525 -42.27 83.00 -48.66
N LEU A 526 -41.96 83.78 -47.60
CA LEU A 526 -41.96 85.24 -47.62
C LEU A 526 -40.85 85.82 -48.52
N ALA A 527 -39.65 85.22 -48.48
CA ALA A 527 -38.53 85.61 -49.33
C ALA A 527 -38.79 85.30 -50.82
N LEU A 528 -39.55 84.24 -51.12
CA LEU A 528 -39.98 83.93 -52.49
C LEU A 528 -41.05 84.89 -53.02
N GLU A 529 -41.91 85.43 -52.14
CA GLU A 529 -42.88 86.49 -52.47
C GLU A 529 -42.18 87.84 -52.75
N GLU A 530 -41.17 88.21 -51.96
CA GLU A 530 -40.36 89.41 -52.19
C GLU A 530 -39.51 89.30 -53.47
N ARG A 531 -39.00 88.10 -53.77
CA ARG A 531 -38.22 87.85 -55.00
C ARG A 531 -39.07 87.98 -56.26
N LYS A 532 -40.34 87.55 -56.22
CA LYS A 532 -41.30 87.79 -57.32
C LYS A 532 -41.61 89.28 -57.52
N ARG A 533 -41.69 90.08 -56.45
CA ARG A 533 -41.88 91.54 -56.56
C ARG A 533 -40.64 92.27 -57.10
N ALA A 534 -39.44 91.79 -56.79
CA ALA A 534 -38.18 92.34 -57.29
C ALA A 534 -37.95 92.02 -58.79
N GLU A 535 -38.42 90.86 -59.27
CA GLU A 535 -38.35 90.48 -60.68
C GLU A 535 -39.27 91.36 -61.58
N ASP A 536 -40.42 91.81 -61.09
CA ASP A 536 -41.30 92.72 -61.84
C ASP A 536 -40.75 94.17 -61.95
N GLN A 537 -39.96 94.64 -60.97
CA GLN A 537 -39.35 95.99 -61.01
C GLN A 537 -38.07 96.09 -61.85
N THR A 538 -37.44 94.96 -62.19
CA THR A 538 -36.22 94.93 -63.02
C THR A 538 -36.48 94.98 -64.53
N ARG A 539 -37.75 94.97 -64.97
CA ARG A 539 -38.14 95.10 -66.39
C ARG A 539 -38.23 96.54 -66.92
N GLU A 540 -38.22 97.57 -66.06
CA GLU A 540 -38.35 98.98 -66.50
C GLU A 540 -37.03 99.79 -66.51
N ALA A 541 -35.94 99.28 -65.92
CA ALA A 541 -34.70 100.05 -65.78
C ALA A 541 -33.64 99.85 -66.90
N ILE A 542 -33.95 99.06 -67.94
CA ILE A 542 -32.99 98.68 -69.02
C ILE A 542 -33.30 99.38 -70.37
N SER A 543 -34.06 100.49 -70.40
CA SER A 543 -34.35 101.22 -71.65
C SER A 543 -33.61 102.56 -71.87
N GLN A 544 -32.82 103.06 -70.90
CA GLN A 544 -32.21 104.39 -71.02
C GLN A 544 -30.71 104.46 -70.73
N LYS A 545 -29.92 103.58 -71.36
CA LYS A 545 -28.46 103.76 -71.38
C LYS A 545 -27.82 103.28 -72.68
N LYS A 546 -28.30 103.82 -73.81
CA LYS A 546 -27.67 103.61 -75.13
C LYS A 546 -27.83 104.82 -76.06
N ILE A 547 -27.38 106.00 -75.58
CA ILE A 547 -27.05 107.14 -76.44
C ILE A 547 -25.75 107.75 -75.88
N ALA A 548 -24.84 108.08 -76.80
CA ALA A 548 -23.55 108.74 -76.59
C ALA A 548 -22.31 107.83 -76.39
N GLU A 549 -22.14 106.86 -77.29
CA GLU A 549 -20.84 106.64 -77.93
C GLU A 549 -20.75 107.57 -79.16
N GLN A 550 -19.74 108.45 -79.19
CA GLN A 550 -19.24 109.32 -80.29
C GLN A 550 -18.80 110.65 -79.62
N GLN A 551 -17.57 111.15 -79.62
CA GLN A 551 -16.34 111.06 -80.42
C GLN A 551 -15.20 111.55 -79.46
N GLY A 552 -13.93 111.13 -79.56
CA GLY A 552 -12.99 111.45 -80.64
C GLY A 552 -11.88 112.37 -80.11
N THR A 553 -10.65 111.85 -80.05
CA THR A 553 -9.41 112.49 -79.57
C THR A 553 -8.82 113.47 -80.59
N PHE A 554 -8.25 114.62 -80.17
CA PHE A 554 -6.88 115.04 -80.52
C PHE A 554 -6.39 116.30 -79.76
N ALA A 555 -5.07 116.44 -79.77
CA ALA A 555 -4.16 117.34 -79.06
C ALA A 555 -4.12 118.81 -79.50
N GLU A 556 -3.43 119.59 -78.65
CA GLU A 556 -2.57 120.75 -78.95
C GLU A 556 -3.14 121.97 -79.72
N LEU A 557 -2.63 123.15 -79.32
CA LEU A 557 -2.92 124.51 -79.81
C LEU A 557 -4.30 125.06 -79.38
N GLN A 558 -4.45 126.19 -78.69
CA GLN A 558 -3.72 127.47 -78.64
C GLN A 558 -3.82 128.01 -77.20
N LYS A 559 -2.78 128.47 -76.49
CA LYS A 559 -1.61 129.26 -76.87
C LYS A 559 -1.94 130.65 -77.41
N THR A 560 -2.27 131.55 -76.48
CA THR A 560 -1.99 133.00 -76.47
C THR A 560 -2.28 133.45 -75.03
N LEU A 561 -1.51 134.25 -74.30
CA LEU A 561 -0.18 134.86 -74.42
C LEU A 561 -0.10 135.75 -73.15
N THR A 562 1.00 135.69 -72.37
CA THR A 562 1.59 136.80 -71.55
C THR A 562 0.65 137.56 -70.59
N GLU A 563 0.86 137.69 -69.29
CA GLU A 563 2.04 138.01 -68.46
C GLU A 563 1.65 137.47 -67.04
N GLU A 564 2.46 136.80 -66.24
CA GLU A 564 3.52 137.42 -65.46
C GLU A 564 4.42 136.33 -64.88
N GLN A 565 5.60 136.29 -65.46
CA GLN A 565 6.72 135.44 -65.14
C GLN A 565 7.47 135.96 -63.89
N LYS A 566 6.81 136.18 -62.75
CA LYS A 566 7.44 136.84 -61.58
C LYS A 566 7.09 136.28 -60.19
N ALA A 567 6.98 134.96 -60.03
CA ALA A 567 6.97 134.35 -58.68
C ALA A 567 7.75 133.03 -58.55
N ILE A 568 8.68 132.77 -59.48
CA ILE A 568 9.59 131.61 -59.46
C ILE A 568 10.92 132.07 -58.86
N ALA A 569 11.00 132.11 -57.53
CA ALA A 569 12.27 132.19 -56.79
C ALA A 569 12.14 131.78 -55.30
N VAL A 570 10.92 131.75 -54.74
CA VAL A 570 10.72 131.51 -53.28
C VAL A 570 10.11 130.13 -52.96
N ARG A 571 9.52 129.41 -53.94
CA ARG A 571 8.92 128.07 -53.72
C ARG A 571 9.86 126.88 -53.89
N GLU A 572 11.04 127.05 -54.51
CA GLU A 572 11.98 125.92 -54.73
C GLU A 572 12.81 125.57 -53.49
N GLN A 573 12.97 126.48 -52.51
CA GLN A 573 13.76 126.21 -51.32
C GLN A 573 13.03 125.35 -50.27
N GLU A 574 11.70 125.39 -50.20
CA GLU A 574 10.92 124.61 -49.22
C GLU A 574 10.71 123.14 -49.63
N LYS A 575 10.83 122.83 -50.92
CA LYS A 575 10.62 121.47 -51.44
C LYS A 575 11.84 120.56 -51.24
N ALA A 576 13.05 121.10 -51.36
CA ALA A 576 14.30 120.37 -51.18
C ALA A 576 14.56 119.93 -49.72
N VAL A 577 14.07 120.69 -48.73
CA VAL A 577 14.22 120.33 -47.30
C VAL A 577 13.27 119.20 -46.89
N LYS A 578 12.05 119.15 -47.47
CA LYS A 578 11.07 118.08 -47.18
C LYS A 578 11.48 116.72 -47.76
N GLU A 579 12.14 116.69 -48.91
CA GLU A 579 12.59 115.43 -49.55
C GLU A 579 13.78 114.78 -48.81
N SER A 580 14.68 115.57 -48.22
CA SER A 580 15.81 115.06 -47.41
C SER A 580 15.36 114.39 -46.10
N VAL A 581 14.30 114.91 -45.47
CA VAL A 581 13.74 114.33 -44.23
C VAL A 581 12.98 113.03 -44.54
N ALA A 582 12.26 112.95 -45.65
CA ALA A 582 11.56 111.74 -46.09
C ALA A 582 12.53 110.60 -46.46
N ALA A 583 13.66 110.90 -47.09
CA ALA A 583 14.67 109.91 -47.44
C ALA A 583 15.38 109.29 -46.23
N LYS A 584 15.58 110.05 -45.15
CA LYS A 584 16.14 109.52 -43.88
C LYS A 584 15.13 108.64 -43.12
N ALA A 585 13.85 109.00 -43.14
CA ALA A 585 12.80 108.18 -42.51
C ALA A 585 12.61 106.83 -43.23
N ALA A 586 12.68 106.80 -44.57
CA ALA A 586 12.56 105.56 -45.33
C ALA A 586 13.72 104.57 -45.09
N ARG A 587 14.93 105.08 -44.82
CA ARG A 587 16.11 104.24 -44.57
C ARG A 587 16.05 103.54 -43.21
N LEU A 588 15.53 104.22 -42.19
CA LEU A 588 15.31 103.64 -40.85
C LEU A 588 14.30 102.49 -40.87
N VAL A 589 13.19 102.63 -41.61
CA VAL A 589 12.18 101.57 -41.74
C VAL A 589 12.72 100.34 -42.48
N ALA A 590 13.59 100.53 -43.47
CA ALA A 590 14.23 99.42 -44.20
C ALA A 590 15.24 98.66 -43.33
N GLU A 591 15.97 99.36 -42.45
CA GLU A 591 16.91 98.74 -41.49
C GLU A 591 16.15 97.91 -40.44
N GLU A 592 15.01 98.43 -39.97
CA GLU A 592 14.15 97.77 -38.97
C GLU A 592 13.47 96.50 -39.53
N GLN A 593 13.01 96.54 -40.78
CA GLN A 593 12.48 95.37 -41.48
C GLN A 593 13.54 94.27 -41.68
N LYS A 594 14.80 94.65 -41.92
CA LYS A 594 15.90 93.69 -42.07
C LYS A 594 16.22 92.97 -40.77
N VAL A 595 16.19 93.69 -39.64
CA VAL A 595 16.37 93.09 -38.30
C VAL A 595 15.21 92.14 -37.96
N GLN A 596 13.96 92.49 -38.30
CA GLN A 596 12.82 91.58 -38.13
C GLN A 596 12.94 90.31 -39.00
N ALA A 597 13.38 90.44 -40.26
CA ALA A 597 13.59 89.30 -41.14
C ALA A 597 14.69 88.36 -40.63
N ASP A 598 15.80 88.90 -40.13
CA ASP A 598 16.89 88.10 -39.55
C ASP A 598 16.48 87.39 -38.26
N ASN A 599 15.67 88.04 -37.40
CA ASN A 599 15.12 87.42 -36.21
C ASN A 599 14.12 86.29 -36.54
N ALA A 600 13.25 86.49 -37.53
CA ALA A 600 12.34 85.45 -38.02
C ALA A 600 13.10 84.25 -38.61
N ARG A 601 14.19 84.51 -39.34
CA ARG A 601 15.06 83.45 -39.89
C ARG A 601 15.75 82.65 -38.79
N ARG A 602 16.24 83.30 -37.73
CA ARG A 602 16.84 82.62 -36.57
C ARG A 602 15.82 81.75 -35.83
N ALA A 603 14.60 82.25 -35.63
CA ALA A 603 13.51 81.49 -35.03
C ALA A 603 13.12 80.25 -35.87
N ALA A 604 13.07 80.38 -37.20
CA ALA A 604 12.80 79.27 -38.10
C ALA A 604 13.88 78.18 -38.06
N VAL A 605 15.16 78.55 -37.98
CA VAL A 605 16.28 77.60 -37.85
C VAL A 605 16.26 76.89 -36.50
N GLN A 606 15.90 77.60 -35.41
CA GLN A 606 15.75 76.99 -34.09
C GLN A 606 14.61 75.96 -34.07
N SER A 607 13.45 76.32 -34.63
CA SER A 607 12.29 75.43 -34.75
C SER A 607 12.57 74.21 -35.63
N GLN A 608 13.37 74.36 -36.71
CA GLN A 608 13.83 73.21 -37.51
C GLN A 608 14.69 72.25 -36.69
N LYS A 609 15.66 72.74 -35.90
CA LYS A 609 16.50 71.89 -35.03
C LYS A 609 15.67 71.15 -33.98
N GLU A 610 14.70 71.83 -33.37
CA GLU A 610 13.79 71.20 -32.40
C GLU A 610 12.93 70.11 -33.05
N THR A 611 12.46 70.35 -34.28
CA THR A 611 11.70 69.36 -35.06
C THR A 611 12.57 68.14 -35.41
N GLU A 612 13.85 68.35 -35.72
CA GLU A 612 14.80 67.30 -36.06
C GLU A 612 15.10 66.40 -34.85
N VAL A 613 15.32 67.00 -33.69
CA VAL A 613 15.46 66.29 -32.41
C VAL A 613 14.18 65.53 -32.05
N GLN A 614 13.00 66.11 -32.24
CA GLN A 614 11.73 65.41 -32.03
C GLN A 614 11.54 64.23 -32.98
N LYS A 615 11.99 64.34 -34.25
CA LYS A 615 11.98 63.21 -35.19
C LYS A 615 12.91 62.09 -34.73
N GLU A 616 14.11 62.40 -34.23
CA GLU A 616 15.01 61.39 -33.67
C GLU A 616 14.40 60.68 -32.46
N TYR A 617 13.76 61.42 -31.55
CA TYR A 617 13.02 60.84 -30.43
C TYR A 617 11.87 59.95 -30.91
N ALA A 618 11.09 60.38 -31.90
CA ALA A 618 10.00 59.58 -32.47
C ALA A 618 10.50 58.28 -33.11
N VAL A 619 11.62 58.32 -33.83
CA VAL A 619 12.26 57.12 -34.41
C VAL A 619 12.78 56.19 -33.32
N SER A 620 13.39 56.72 -32.25
CA SER A 620 13.86 55.90 -31.12
C SER A 620 12.69 55.23 -30.38
N ALA A 621 11.59 55.97 -30.16
CA ALA A 621 10.37 55.45 -29.55
C ALA A 621 9.69 54.39 -30.45
N GLN A 622 9.70 54.58 -31.77
CA GLN A 622 9.21 53.59 -32.72
C GLN A 622 10.03 52.29 -32.66
N LYS A 623 11.35 52.37 -32.63
CA LYS A 623 12.22 51.18 -32.50
C LYS A 623 11.98 50.44 -31.19
N GLU A 624 11.81 51.15 -30.08
CA GLU A 624 11.51 50.53 -28.79
C GLU A 624 10.11 49.89 -28.79
N SER A 625 9.12 50.54 -29.41
CA SER A 625 7.79 49.97 -29.60
C SER A 625 7.81 48.70 -30.46
N GLU A 626 8.58 48.67 -31.55
CA GLU A 626 8.78 47.48 -32.38
C GLU A 626 9.44 46.35 -31.60
N ARG A 627 10.45 46.67 -30.79
CA ARG A 627 11.12 45.69 -29.91
C ARG A 627 10.16 45.13 -28.87
N GLN A 628 9.35 45.97 -28.23
CA GLN A 628 8.31 45.53 -27.29
C GLN A 628 7.23 44.69 -27.97
N LYS A 629 6.86 45.03 -29.21
CA LYS A 629 5.92 44.24 -30.01
C LYS A 629 6.46 42.84 -30.32
N ILE A 630 7.75 42.72 -30.65
CA ILE A 630 8.40 41.41 -30.87
C ILE A 630 8.42 40.58 -29.58
N LEU A 631 8.78 41.20 -28.45
CA LEU A 631 8.77 40.53 -27.13
C LEU A 631 7.36 40.11 -26.71
N ALA A 632 6.35 40.94 -26.98
CA ALA A 632 4.94 40.60 -26.72
C ALA A 632 4.48 39.44 -27.62
N GLN A 633 4.91 39.40 -28.89
CA GLN A 633 4.60 38.29 -29.80
C GLN A 633 5.28 36.98 -29.39
N SER A 634 6.54 37.02 -28.91
CA SER A 634 7.20 35.82 -28.39
C SER A 634 6.55 35.33 -27.10
N ALA A 635 6.22 36.24 -26.19
CA ALA A 635 5.50 35.92 -24.94
C ALA A 635 4.10 35.37 -25.23
N GLN A 636 3.39 35.91 -26.23
CA GLN A 636 2.10 35.37 -26.66
C GLN A 636 2.24 33.95 -27.21
N LYS A 637 3.23 33.67 -28.07
CA LYS A 637 3.48 32.31 -28.58
C LYS A 637 3.82 31.32 -27.47
N GLU A 638 4.62 31.74 -26.50
CA GLU A 638 4.98 30.92 -25.34
C GLU A 638 3.75 30.67 -24.43
N ALA A 639 2.91 31.68 -24.24
CA ALA A 639 1.65 31.56 -23.51
C ALA A 639 0.65 30.64 -24.24
N GLU A 640 0.57 30.70 -25.58
CA GLU A 640 -0.25 29.79 -26.39
C GLU A 640 0.26 28.35 -26.30
N SER A 641 1.58 28.13 -26.37
CA SER A 641 2.18 26.80 -26.18
C SER A 641 1.90 26.26 -24.77
N SER A 642 2.14 27.07 -23.74
CA SER A 642 1.89 26.69 -22.34
C SER A 642 0.41 26.40 -22.09
N ARG A 643 -0.50 27.18 -22.70
CA ARG A 643 -1.94 26.94 -22.66
C ARG A 643 -2.31 25.62 -23.34
N ASN A 644 -1.73 25.32 -24.50
CA ASN A 644 -1.98 24.06 -25.21
C ASN A 644 -1.46 22.86 -24.42
N ASP A 645 -0.31 22.98 -23.77
CA ASP A 645 0.24 21.93 -22.92
C ASP A 645 -0.61 21.74 -21.66
N ALA A 646 -1.06 22.82 -21.02
CA ALA A 646 -1.99 22.77 -19.89
C ALA A 646 -3.32 22.10 -20.29
N LEU A 647 -3.85 22.38 -21.48
CA LEU A 647 -5.04 21.72 -22.01
C LEU A 647 -4.83 20.22 -22.25
N LYS A 648 -3.69 19.82 -22.83
CA LYS A 648 -3.35 18.40 -23.01
C LYS A 648 -3.23 17.68 -21.67
N GLN A 649 -2.58 18.29 -20.68
CA GLN A 649 -2.45 17.70 -19.34
C GLN A 649 -3.81 17.58 -18.65
N ARG A 650 -4.67 18.60 -18.79
CA ARG A 650 -6.05 18.57 -18.32
C ARG A 650 -6.82 17.42 -18.96
N SER A 651 -6.73 17.24 -20.28
CA SER A 651 -7.42 16.15 -20.99
C SER A 651 -6.92 14.77 -20.56
N LYS A 652 -5.62 14.60 -20.31
CA LYS A 652 -5.06 13.36 -19.73
C LYS A 652 -5.60 13.08 -18.33
N ALA A 653 -5.72 14.10 -17.49
CA ALA A 653 -6.30 13.95 -16.15
C ALA A 653 -7.78 13.57 -16.20
N VAL A 654 -8.55 14.20 -17.09
CA VAL A 654 -9.96 13.85 -17.34
C VAL A 654 -10.09 12.40 -17.82
N ALA A 655 -9.24 11.95 -18.75
CA ALA A 655 -9.23 10.56 -19.20
C ALA A 655 -9.02 9.56 -18.06
N ARG A 656 -8.09 9.84 -17.14
CA ARG A 656 -7.87 9.01 -15.93
C ARG A 656 -9.07 9.01 -15.01
N PHE A 657 -9.69 10.18 -14.80
CA PHE A 657 -10.89 10.30 -13.98
C PHE A 657 -12.05 9.45 -14.53
N ILE A 658 -12.30 9.53 -15.85
CA ILE A 658 -13.31 8.71 -16.52
C ILE A 658 -13.00 7.21 -16.35
N ALA A 659 -11.73 6.80 -16.46
CA ALA A 659 -11.33 5.41 -16.25
C ALA A 659 -11.60 4.93 -14.82
N ILE A 660 -11.30 5.75 -13.80
CA ILE A 660 -11.58 5.42 -12.39
C ILE A 660 -13.08 5.26 -12.17
N GLN A 661 -13.91 6.15 -12.71
CA GLN A 661 -15.37 6.04 -12.62
C GLN A 661 -15.88 4.76 -13.28
N SER A 662 -15.41 4.47 -14.49
CA SER A 662 -15.72 3.20 -15.19
C SER A 662 -15.34 1.98 -14.35
N PHE A 663 -14.17 1.99 -13.72
CA PHE A 663 -13.71 0.88 -12.89
C PHE A 663 -14.56 0.69 -11.61
N GLN A 664 -15.15 1.75 -11.07
CA GLN A 664 -16.03 1.67 -9.89
C GLN A 664 -17.44 1.16 -10.24
N MET A 665 -17.88 1.28 -11.49
CA MET A 665 -19.18 0.78 -11.92
C MET A 665 -19.25 -0.76 -11.94
N PRO A 666 -20.44 -1.36 -11.78
CA PRO A 666 -20.62 -2.82 -11.86
C PRO A 666 -20.12 -3.40 -13.19
N ALA A 667 -19.56 -4.61 -13.15
CA ALA A 667 -19.12 -5.30 -14.36
C ALA A 667 -20.32 -5.68 -15.25
N GLY A 668 -20.19 -5.50 -16.56
CA GLY A 668 -21.26 -5.77 -17.53
C GLY A 668 -22.22 -4.61 -17.79
N ASP A 669 -22.04 -3.47 -17.11
CA ASP A 669 -22.74 -2.23 -17.45
C ASP A 669 -22.19 -1.67 -18.78
N ASP A 670 -23.09 -1.44 -19.73
CA ASP A 670 -22.77 -0.88 -21.06
C ASP A 670 -22.18 0.53 -20.93
N LEU A 671 -22.62 1.30 -19.93
CA LEU A 671 -22.08 2.62 -19.62
C LEU A 671 -20.62 2.55 -19.14
N ALA A 672 -20.31 1.58 -18.28
CA ALA A 672 -18.94 1.39 -17.79
C ALA A 672 -17.98 1.07 -18.95
N ALA A 673 -18.41 0.23 -19.89
CA ALA A 673 -17.64 -0.11 -21.09
C ALA A 673 -17.45 1.12 -22.00
N LEU A 674 -18.50 1.93 -22.22
CA LEU A 674 -18.42 3.18 -22.98
C LEU A 674 -17.42 4.17 -22.38
N LEU A 675 -17.46 4.36 -21.05
CA LEU A 675 -16.55 5.24 -20.34
C LEU A 675 -15.09 4.74 -20.42
N ALA A 676 -14.85 3.42 -20.30
CA ALA A 676 -13.50 2.86 -20.46
C ALA A 676 -12.93 3.09 -21.87
N LEU A 677 -13.74 2.85 -22.91
CA LEU A 677 -13.35 3.12 -24.30
C LEU A 677 -13.04 4.60 -24.51
N LYS A 678 -13.86 5.48 -23.95
CA LYS A 678 -13.66 6.93 -24.04
C LYS A 678 -12.42 7.42 -23.31
N ALA A 679 -12.16 6.91 -22.12
CA ALA A 679 -10.93 7.20 -21.39
C ALA A 679 -9.69 6.86 -22.23
N TYR A 680 -9.68 5.69 -22.88
CA TYR A 680 -8.56 5.27 -23.75
C TYR A 680 -8.41 6.18 -24.98
N ASP A 681 -9.49 6.42 -25.74
CA ASP A 681 -9.48 7.28 -26.92
C ASP A 681 -8.99 8.71 -26.57
N PHE A 682 -9.53 9.28 -25.49
CA PHE A 682 -9.19 10.63 -25.05
C PHE A 682 -7.73 10.74 -24.58
N ASN A 683 -7.22 9.72 -23.88
CA ASN A 683 -5.83 9.68 -23.47
C ASN A 683 -4.88 9.57 -24.67
N VAL A 684 -5.15 8.69 -25.62
CA VAL A 684 -4.29 8.49 -26.81
C VAL A 684 -4.28 9.73 -27.70
N LYS A 685 -5.44 10.34 -28.00
CA LYS A 685 -5.53 11.57 -28.80
C LYS A 685 -4.73 12.74 -28.23
N ASN A 686 -4.64 12.82 -26.89
CA ASN A 686 -3.92 13.89 -26.20
C ASN A 686 -2.44 13.52 -25.92
N GLY A 687 -1.91 12.46 -26.54
CA GLY A 687 -0.52 12.03 -26.40
C GLY A 687 -0.20 11.46 -25.01
N GLY A 688 -1.18 10.82 -24.37
CA GLY A 688 -1.01 10.06 -23.13
C GLY A 688 -0.43 8.67 -23.39
N GLU A 689 0.14 8.07 -22.35
CA GLU A 689 0.71 6.73 -22.41
C GLU A 689 -0.39 5.70 -22.66
N ARG A 690 -0.19 4.82 -23.65
CA ARG A 690 -1.18 3.78 -24.02
C ARG A 690 -1.43 2.79 -22.89
N GLU A 691 -0.41 2.52 -22.07
CA GLU A 691 -0.46 1.57 -20.96
C GLU A 691 -0.64 2.25 -19.61
N ASN A 692 -1.50 3.28 -19.57
CA ASN A 692 -1.83 3.95 -18.32
C ASN A 692 -2.57 2.98 -17.36
N PRO A 693 -2.17 2.88 -16.07
CA PRO A 693 -2.75 1.92 -15.12
C PRO A 693 -4.26 2.01 -14.92
N ASP A 694 -4.80 3.22 -14.78
CA ASP A 694 -6.23 3.43 -14.51
C ASP A 694 -7.07 2.99 -15.72
N ILE A 695 -6.60 3.35 -16.92
CA ILE A 695 -7.25 3.01 -18.19
C ILE A 695 -7.17 1.50 -18.46
N PHE A 696 -6.01 0.89 -18.20
CA PHE A 696 -5.84 -0.55 -18.31
C PHE A 696 -6.84 -1.30 -17.42
N ASN A 697 -6.95 -0.90 -16.15
CA ASN A 697 -7.86 -1.54 -15.19
C ASN A 697 -9.32 -1.42 -15.63
N ALA A 698 -9.73 -0.25 -16.10
CA ALA A 698 -11.08 -0.01 -16.62
C ALA A 698 -11.38 -0.89 -17.86
N LEU A 699 -10.47 -0.91 -18.83
CA LEU A 699 -10.61 -1.74 -20.04
C LEU A 699 -10.59 -3.24 -19.72
N SER A 700 -9.69 -3.69 -18.83
CA SER A 700 -9.59 -5.09 -18.43
C SER A 700 -10.87 -5.58 -17.74
N LYS A 701 -11.45 -4.74 -16.87
CA LYS A 701 -12.73 -5.04 -16.21
C LYS A 701 -13.88 -5.11 -17.21
N ALA A 702 -13.99 -4.13 -18.10
CA ALA A 702 -15.03 -4.08 -19.13
C ALA A 702 -14.91 -5.24 -20.14
N ALA A 703 -13.69 -5.66 -20.45
CA ALA A 703 -13.44 -6.80 -21.34
C ALA A 703 -13.77 -8.14 -20.67
N GLY A 704 -13.74 -8.25 -19.34
CA GLY A 704 -13.71 -9.55 -18.68
C GLY A 704 -12.42 -10.32 -18.97
N ALA A 705 -11.32 -9.58 -19.17
CA ALA A 705 -10.01 -10.06 -19.64
C ALA A 705 -9.22 -10.89 -18.60
N LYS A 706 -9.88 -11.34 -17.54
CA LYS A 706 -9.30 -12.10 -16.44
C LYS A 706 -9.99 -13.44 -16.35
N ALA A 707 -9.20 -14.49 -16.25
CA ALA A 707 -9.67 -15.82 -15.90
C ALA A 707 -9.00 -16.31 -14.61
N THR A 708 -9.81 -16.75 -13.65
CA THR A 708 -9.35 -17.50 -12.48
C THR A 708 -9.59 -18.97 -12.73
N LEU A 709 -8.52 -19.76 -12.70
CA LEU A 709 -8.51 -21.17 -13.00
C LEU A 709 -8.39 -21.97 -11.71
N LEU A 710 -9.31 -22.92 -11.53
CA LEU A 710 -9.41 -23.76 -10.34
C LEU A 710 -9.08 -25.21 -10.71
N GLY A 711 -8.16 -25.83 -9.97
CA GLY A 711 -7.73 -27.20 -10.26
C GLY A 711 -6.59 -27.72 -9.39
N HIS A 712 -5.92 -26.85 -8.62
CA HIS A 712 -4.99 -27.25 -7.57
C HIS A 712 -5.68 -27.29 -6.20
N ASN A 713 -5.22 -28.19 -5.33
CA ASN A 713 -5.75 -28.35 -3.96
C ASN A 713 -4.86 -27.70 -2.89
N ASP A 714 -3.69 -27.22 -3.28
CA ASP A 714 -2.66 -26.61 -2.44
C ASP A 714 -1.94 -25.50 -3.21
N ILE A 715 -0.95 -24.85 -2.58
CA ILE A 715 -0.20 -23.72 -3.13
C ILE A 715 0.36 -24.07 -4.52
N VAL A 716 0.11 -23.20 -5.50
CA VAL A 716 0.64 -23.35 -6.85
C VAL A 716 1.98 -22.62 -6.93
N ARG A 717 3.07 -23.36 -7.17
CA ARG A 717 4.45 -22.89 -6.99
C ARG A 717 5.12 -22.44 -8.28
N VAL A 718 4.78 -23.04 -9.41
CA VAL A 718 5.48 -22.83 -10.68
C VAL A 718 4.53 -22.83 -11.86
N VAL A 719 4.84 -21.99 -12.85
CA VAL A 719 4.16 -21.94 -14.15
C VAL A 719 5.15 -22.00 -15.31
N ALA A 720 4.85 -22.81 -16.33
CA ALA A 720 5.67 -22.89 -17.53
C ALA A 720 4.84 -23.17 -18.77
N GLU A 721 5.25 -22.58 -19.89
CA GLU A 721 4.61 -22.77 -21.18
C GLU A 721 5.49 -23.64 -22.07
N PRO A 722 4.98 -24.76 -22.64
CA PRO A 722 5.67 -25.52 -23.66
C PRO A 722 5.92 -24.67 -24.91
N ARG A 723 7.08 -24.87 -25.58
CA ARG A 723 7.33 -24.24 -26.87
C ARG A 723 6.56 -24.98 -27.97
N GLY A 724 5.88 -24.26 -28.85
CA GLY A 724 5.16 -24.81 -30.00
C GLY A 724 3.76 -25.36 -29.72
N GLY A 725 3.27 -25.30 -28.47
CA GLY A 725 1.90 -25.67 -28.12
C GLY A 725 0.90 -24.54 -28.41
N ASN A 726 -0.21 -24.84 -29.08
CA ASN A 726 -1.30 -23.88 -29.29
C ASN A 726 -1.98 -23.53 -27.96
N ALA A 727 -1.56 -22.40 -27.39
CA ALA A 727 -2.21 -21.74 -26.27
C ALA A 727 -2.41 -22.57 -25.00
N VAL A 728 -1.47 -23.46 -24.72
CA VAL A 728 -1.46 -24.32 -23.54
C VAL A 728 -0.29 -24.00 -22.62
N PHE A 729 -0.52 -24.14 -21.32
CA PHE A 729 0.52 -23.93 -20.32
C PHE A 729 0.33 -24.86 -19.13
N ALA A 730 1.40 -25.15 -18.40
CA ALA A 730 1.37 -26.02 -17.23
C ALA A 730 1.61 -25.25 -15.93
N SER A 731 0.94 -25.68 -14.87
CA SER A 731 1.20 -25.25 -13.50
C SER A 731 1.39 -26.45 -12.58
N ALA A 732 2.18 -26.29 -11.53
CA ALA A 732 2.40 -27.32 -10.53
C ALA A 732 2.64 -26.71 -9.14
N GLY A 733 2.37 -27.48 -8.09
CA GLY A 733 2.37 -26.97 -6.73
C GLY A 733 2.59 -28.01 -5.64
N ASP A 734 2.17 -27.65 -4.43
CA ASP A 734 2.32 -28.45 -3.21
C ASP A 734 1.36 -29.66 -3.14
N ASP A 735 0.41 -29.74 -4.07
CA ASP A 735 -0.51 -30.86 -4.22
C ASP A 735 0.08 -32.05 -4.99
N GLY A 736 1.27 -31.91 -5.58
CA GLY A 736 1.95 -32.96 -6.36
C GLY A 736 1.35 -33.20 -7.73
N VAL A 737 0.50 -32.29 -8.21
CA VAL A 737 -0.15 -32.41 -9.50
C VAL A 737 0.46 -31.41 -10.47
N VAL A 738 0.69 -31.85 -11.71
CA VAL A 738 0.91 -30.92 -12.82
C VAL A 738 -0.39 -30.78 -13.58
N ASN A 739 -0.92 -29.58 -13.69
CA ASN A 739 -2.12 -29.27 -14.45
C ASN A 739 -1.73 -28.60 -15.76
N LEU A 740 -2.23 -29.12 -16.88
CA LEU A 740 -2.11 -28.50 -18.20
C LEU A 740 -3.42 -27.80 -18.56
N TRP A 741 -3.32 -26.52 -18.86
CA TRP A 741 -4.43 -25.59 -19.10
C TRP A 741 -4.41 -25.11 -20.54
N ASN A 742 -5.58 -24.74 -21.07
CA ASN A 742 -5.71 -24.02 -22.32
C ASN A 742 -6.26 -22.61 -22.04
N TYR A 743 -5.46 -21.59 -22.27
CA TYR A 743 -5.86 -20.21 -21.95
C TYR A 743 -6.78 -19.58 -23.00
N LEU A 744 -7.09 -20.25 -24.12
CA LEU A 744 -8.18 -19.84 -25.03
C LEU A 744 -9.56 -20.29 -24.53
N VAL A 745 -9.60 -21.36 -23.73
CA VAL A 745 -10.84 -21.89 -23.16
C VAL A 745 -10.67 -22.09 -21.65
N PRO A 746 -10.46 -21.00 -20.89
CA PRO A 746 -10.11 -21.05 -19.48
C PRO A 746 -11.16 -21.73 -18.59
N ALA A 747 -12.42 -21.84 -19.05
CA ALA A 747 -13.48 -22.53 -18.30
C ALA A 747 -13.33 -24.07 -18.29
N THR A 748 -12.47 -24.64 -19.15
CA THR A 748 -12.28 -26.09 -19.22
C THR A 748 -11.43 -26.61 -18.06
N ARG A 749 -11.77 -27.79 -17.55
CA ARG A 749 -10.96 -28.46 -16.52
C ARG A 749 -9.55 -28.77 -17.06
N PRO A 750 -8.51 -28.60 -16.25
CA PRO A 750 -7.16 -28.92 -16.69
C PRO A 750 -6.99 -30.42 -16.90
N VAL A 751 -6.06 -30.77 -17.77
CA VAL A 751 -5.55 -32.14 -17.83
C VAL A 751 -4.55 -32.32 -16.68
N ALA A 752 -4.91 -33.13 -15.70
CA ALA A 752 -4.09 -33.38 -14.51
C ALA A 752 -3.15 -34.57 -14.71
N PHE A 753 -1.87 -34.37 -14.43
CA PHE A 753 -0.81 -35.37 -14.44
C PHE A 753 -0.38 -35.67 -13.02
N ARG A 754 -0.44 -36.95 -12.63
CA ARG A 754 -0.13 -37.41 -11.27
C ARG A 754 0.94 -38.48 -11.33
N ASN A 755 1.93 -38.39 -10.46
CA ASN A 755 2.93 -39.43 -10.31
C ASN A 755 2.59 -40.33 -9.11
N PRO A 756 2.10 -41.56 -9.33
CA PRO A 756 1.74 -42.47 -8.23
C PRO A 756 2.94 -42.94 -7.40
N LYS A 757 4.16 -42.80 -7.92
CA LYS A 757 5.42 -43.12 -7.21
C LYS A 757 6.05 -41.91 -6.54
N GLN A 758 5.34 -40.78 -6.49
CA GLN A 758 5.83 -39.56 -5.90
C GLN A 758 5.88 -39.68 -4.38
N THR A 759 7.08 -39.55 -3.83
CA THR A 759 7.31 -39.62 -2.37
C THR A 759 7.06 -38.29 -1.69
N PHE A 760 7.07 -37.18 -2.45
CA PHE A 760 6.88 -35.83 -1.93
C PHE A 760 6.10 -34.95 -2.90
N LYS A 761 5.05 -34.29 -2.41
CA LYS A 761 4.07 -33.60 -3.26
C LYS A 761 4.50 -32.20 -3.72
N SER A 762 5.47 -31.54 -3.07
CA SER A 762 5.86 -30.18 -3.47
C SER A 762 6.71 -30.13 -4.74
N ILE A 763 6.10 -29.71 -5.85
CA ILE A 763 6.77 -29.44 -7.13
C ILE A 763 7.22 -27.97 -7.15
N ARG A 764 8.49 -27.72 -7.49
CA ARG A 764 9.16 -26.41 -7.39
C ARG A 764 9.72 -25.90 -8.71
N ALA A 765 10.04 -26.80 -9.64
CA ALA A 765 10.56 -26.44 -10.95
C ALA A 765 9.89 -27.28 -12.05
N LEU A 766 9.72 -26.67 -13.23
CA LEU A 766 9.13 -27.32 -14.39
C LEU A 766 9.86 -26.90 -15.67
N ALA A 767 10.23 -27.86 -16.50
CA ALA A 767 10.95 -27.61 -17.76
C ALA A 767 10.41 -28.48 -18.89
N PHE A 768 10.30 -27.89 -20.09
CA PHE A 768 9.90 -28.58 -21.31
C PHE A 768 11.06 -28.65 -22.29
N THR A 769 11.11 -29.75 -23.03
CA THR A 769 11.95 -29.88 -24.23
C THR A 769 11.49 -28.93 -25.33
N HIS A 770 12.37 -28.66 -26.28
CA HIS A 770 12.11 -27.70 -27.36
C HIS A 770 10.90 -28.06 -28.22
N ASP A 771 10.57 -29.34 -28.35
CA ASP A 771 9.40 -29.83 -29.09
C ASP A 771 8.11 -29.85 -28.24
N GLY A 772 8.20 -29.50 -26.95
CA GLY A 772 7.09 -29.49 -26.00
C GLY A 772 6.55 -30.88 -25.62
N LYS A 773 7.12 -31.98 -26.13
CA LYS A 773 6.59 -33.33 -25.91
C LYS A 773 7.05 -33.93 -24.60
N THR A 774 8.31 -33.67 -24.23
CA THR A 774 8.90 -34.17 -22.99
C THR A 774 8.93 -33.07 -21.92
N ALA A 775 8.46 -33.39 -20.72
CA ALA A 775 8.46 -32.51 -19.56
C ALA A 775 9.24 -33.08 -18.39
N PHE A 776 9.80 -32.19 -17.57
CA PHE A 776 10.53 -32.51 -16.35
C PHE A 776 9.96 -31.73 -15.18
N THR A 777 9.76 -32.39 -14.04
CA THR A 777 9.41 -31.72 -12.78
C THR A 777 10.48 -31.96 -11.73
N GLY A 778 10.76 -30.93 -10.94
CA GLY A 778 11.68 -30.96 -9.81
C GLY A 778 10.94 -30.64 -8.53
N SER A 779 11.19 -31.38 -7.46
CA SER A 779 10.51 -31.22 -6.16
C SER A 779 11.38 -30.55 -5.09
N SER A 780 10.77 -30.25 -3.94
CA SER A 780 11.48 -29.70 -2.78
C SER A 780 12.41 -30.70 -2.06
N ASN A 781 12.24 -32.00 -2.28
CA ASN A 781 13.14 -33.05 -1.75
C ASN A 781 14.17 -33.52 -2.77
N GLY A 782 14.39 -32.75 -3.85
CA GLY A 782 15.40 -33.09 -4.84
C GLY A 782 15.01 -34.16 -5.85
N GLN A 783 13.75 -34.59 -5.92
CA GLN A 783 13.28 -35.59 -6.89
C GLN A 783 13.06 -34.96 -8.28
N ILE A 784 13.56 -35.63 -9.32
CA ILE A 784 13.26 -35.31 -10.72
C ILE A 784 12.33 -36.39 -11.29
N VAL A 785 11.29 -35.94 -12.01
CA VAL A 785 10.36 -36.78 -12.74
C VAL A 785 10.36 -36.40 -14.22
N ARG A 786 10.43 -37.39 -15.10
CA ARG A 786 10.40 -37.25 -16.56
C ARG A 786 9.10 -37.79 -17.15
N TRP A 787 8.57 -37.06 -18.13
CA TRP A 787 7.36 -37.39 -18.87
C TRP A 787 7.65 -37.29 -20.37
N ASP A 788 7.75 -38.40 -21.11
CA ASP A 788 8.14 -38.37 -22.54
C ASP A 788 7.00 -38.03 -23.52
N ASN A 789 5.75 -38.25 -23.11
CA ASN A 789 4.56 -37.93 -23.90
C ASN A 789 3.63 -37.09 -23.02
N PHE A 790 3.82 -35.78 -22.96
CA PHE A 790 3.04 -34.92 -22.07
C PHE A 790 1.60 -34.69 -22.59
N ALA A 791 0.79 -35.75 -22.56
CA ALA A 791 -0.61 -35.78 -23.02
C ALA A 791 -1.52 -36.47 -21.99
N ALA A 792 -2.84 -36.25 -22.07
CA ALA A 792 -3.81 -36.80 -21.13
C ALA A 792 -3.65 -38.33 -20.94
N GLY A 793 -3.66 -38.77 -19.68
CA GLY A 793 -3.49 -40.20 -19.31
C GLY A 793 -2.05 -40.69 -19.26
N SER A 794 -1.07 -39.83 -19.54
CA SER A 794 0.34 -40.24 -19.51
C SER A 794 0.86 -40.47 -18.10
N THR A 795 1.79 -41.43 -17.98
CA THR A 795 2.45 -41.79 -16.72
C THR A 795 3.92 -41.38 -16.75
N PRO A 796 4.53 -41.12 -15.58
CA PRO A 796 5.92 -40.72 -15.52
C PRO A 796 6.81 -41.86 -16.01
N THR A 797 7.72 -41.56 -16.91
CA THR A 797 8.62 -42.55 -17.52
C THR A 797 9.82 -42.85 -16.62
N ARG A 798 10.26 -41.86 -15.85
CA ARG A 798 11.35 -42.00 -14.87
C ARG A 798 11.12 -41.10 -13.67
N THR A 799 11.42 -41.61 -12.48
CA THR A 799 11.39 -40.89 -11.21
C THR A 799 12.64 -41.26 -10.42
N LEU A 800 13.43 -40.29 -9.97
CA LEU A 800 14.65 -40.53 -9.17
C LEU A 800 14.93 -39.34 -8.24
N ILE A 801 15.61 -39.59 -7.12
CA ILE A 801 16.13 -38.53 -6.24
C ILE A 801 17.44 -38.03 -6.85
N ALA A 802 17.43 -36.78 -7.29
CA ALA A 802 18.48 -36.16 -8.09
C ALA A 802 19.34 -35.19 -7.29
N HIS A 803 18.86 -34.63 -6.19
CA HIS A 803 19.57 -33.66 -5.36
C HIS A 803 19.22 -33.88 -3.88
N ASP A 804 20.02 -33.33 -2.98
CA ASP A 804 19.82 -33.44 -1.52
C ASP A 804 18.97 -32.29 -0.94
N GLY A 805 18.52 -31.35 -1.79
CA GLY A 805 17.72 -30.20 -1.40
C GLY A 805 16.73 -29.77 -2.48
N ILE A 806 16.12 -28.60 -2.28
CA ILE A 806 15.05 -28.08 -3.15
C ILE A 806 15.60 -27.85 -4.56
N ILE A 807 14.92 -28.37 -5.59
CA ILE A 807 15.25 -28.02 -6.98
C ILE A 807 14.66 -26.64 -7.26
N LEU A 808 15.53 -25.64 -7.40
CA LEU A 808 15.14 -24.24 -7.61
C LEU A 808 14.84 -23.94 -9.07
N SER A 809 15.62 -24.50 -9.98
CA SER A 809 15.49 -24.21 -11.41
C SER A 809 15.95 -25.39 -12.24
N MET A 810 15.32 -25.54 -13.39
CA MET A 810 15.67 -26.51 -14.41
C MET A 810 15.59 -25.86 -15.79
N ARG A 811 16.57 -26.15 -16.64
CA ARG A 811 16.58 -25.67 -18.03
C ARG A 811 17.12 -26.74 -18.95
N ILE A 812 16.58 -26.78 -20.15
CA ILE A 812 17.06 -27.65 -21.22
C ILE A 812 17.87 -26.83 -22.21
N ARG A 813 19.02 -27.36 -22.60
CA ARG A 813 19.86 -26.84 -23.68
C ARG A 813 20.23 -27.96 -24.64
N ASN A 814 20.62 -27.61 -25.85
CA ASN A 814 21.31 -28.53 -26.75
C ASN A 814 22.78 -28.14 -26.77
N ALA A 815 23.67 -29.11 -26.50
CA ALA A 815 25.11 -28.94 -26.59
C ALA A 815 25.65 -30.08 -27.47
N ASP A 816 26.40 -29.74 -28.52
CA ASP A 816 26.94 -30.69 -29.51
C ASP A 816 25.86 -31.66 -30.07
N ASP A 817 24.70 -31.11 -30.47
CA ASP A 817 23.51 -31.85 -30.94
C ASP A 817 22.90 -32.85 -29.95
N LYS A 818 23.34 -32.84 -28.69
CA LYS A 818 22.73 -33.65 -27.62
C LYS A 818 21.88 -32.79 -26.69
N PRO A 819 20.61 -33.16 -26.47
CA PRO A 819 19.76 -32.48 -25.51
C PRO A 819 20.24 -32.80 -24.08
N GLN A 820 20.42 -31.75 -23.28
CA GLN A 820 20.85 -31.82 -21.89
C GLN A 820 19.86 -31.09 -20.99
N LEU A 821 19.53 -31.69 -19.85
CA LEU A 821 18.83 -31.03 -18.75
C LEU A 821 19.88 -30.51 -17.76
N ILE A 822 19.72 -29.28 -17.29
CA ILE A 822 20.49 -28.72 -16.18
C ILE A 822 19.52 -28.53 -15.03
N SER A 823 19.86 -29.07 -13.86
CA SER A 823 19.08 -28.88 -12.64
C SER A 823 19.96 -28.34 -11.51
N VAL A 824 19.40 -27.38 -10.76
CA VAL A 824 20.10 -26.66 -9.71
C VAL A 824 19.33 -26.79 -8.39
N SER A 825 20.04 -27.13 -7.33
CA SER A 825 19.51 -27.24 -5.98
C SER A 825 19.83 -26.02 -5.11
N SER A 826 19.00 -25.77 -4.09
CA SER A 826 19.24 -24.75 -3.06
C SER A 826 20.54 -24.94 -2.29
N THR A 827 21.05 -26.18 -2.22
CA THR A 827 22.34 -26.50 -1.59
C THR A 827 23.56 -26.11 -2.43
N GLY A 828 23.36 -25.57 -3.64
CA GLY A 828 24.44 -25.24 -4.57
C GLY A 828 24.91 -26.39 -5.46
N GLN A 829 24.25 -27.55 -5.38
CA GLN A 829 24.49 -28.67 -6.30
C GLN A 829 23.89 -28.37 -7.69
N VAL A 830 24.70 -28.52 -8.74
CA VAL A 830 24.31 -28.35 -10.14
C VAL A 830 24.59 -29.65 -10.88
N ARG A 831 23.58 -30.24 -11.50
CA ARG A 831 23.74 -31.48 -12.29
C ARG A 831 23.32 -31.25 -13.73
N ILE A 832 24.12 -31.81 -14.64
CA ILE A 832 23.84 -31.85 -16.08
C ILE A 832 23.54 -33.29 -16.44
N TRP A 833 22.43 -33.50 -17.14
CA TRP A 833 21.89 -34.82 -17.45
C TRP A 833 21.79 -35.00 -18.96
N ASP A 834 22.12 -36.19 -19.44
CA ASP A 834 21.77 -36.61 -20.78
C ASP A 834 20.28 -36.95 -20.82
N ILE A 835 19.53 -36.29 -21.70
CA ILE A 835 18.10 -36.53 -21.88
C ILE A 835 17.77 -37.15 -23.24
N SER A 836 18.78 -37.54 -24.03
CA SER A 836 18.63 -38.22 -25.31
C SER A 836 17.92 -39.57 -25.18
N ASP A 837 18.22 -40.31 -24.10
CA ASP A 837 17.54 -41.55 -23.70
C ASP A 837 16.82 -41.39 -22.35
N LYS A 838 15.94 -42.32 -22.00
CA LYS A 838 15.05 -42.31 -20.83
C LYS A 838 15.76 -42.55 -19.50
N LYS A 839 17.06 -42.88 -19.52
CA LYS A 839 17.83 -43.28 -18.32
C LYS A 839 18.11 -42.13 -17.35
N LEU A 840 18.26 -40.91 -17.87
CA LEU A 840 18.72 -39.73 -17.13
C LEU A 840 20.08 -39.95 -16.48
N ASP A 841 21.09 -40.20 -17.31
CA ASP A 841 22.46 -40.35 -16.85
C ASP A 841 23.08 -38.98 -16.54
N VAL A 842 23.80 -38.88 -15.43
CA VAL A 842 24.48 -37.65 -15.01
C VAL A 842 25.76 -37.50 -15.84
N LEU A 843 25.83 -36.43 -16.63
CA LEU A 843 27.02 -36.06 -17.41
C LEU A 843 28.03 -35.29 -16.55
N LYS A 844 27.54 -34.37 -15.71
CA LYS A 844 28.36 -33.57 -14.78
C LYS A 844 27.63 -33.34 -13.47
N ASN A 845 28.37 -33.36 -12.37
CA ASN A 845 27.88 -33.00 -11.03
C ASN A 845 28.84 -31.98 -10.41
N LEU A 846 28.34 -30.79 -10.14
CA LEU A 846 29.10 -29.64 -9.68
C LEU A 846 28.52 -29.18 -8.35
N ASN A 847 29.36 -28.62 -7.48
CA ASN A 847 28.92 -28.02 -6.23
C ASN A 847 29.56 -26.64 -6.08
N LEU A 848 28.75 -25.61 -5.90
CA LEU A 848 29.19 -24.23 -5.74
C LEU A 848 29.71 -23.92 -4.33
N GLY A 849 29.43 -24.78 -3.34
CA GLY A 849 29.83 -24.56 -1.95
C GLY A 849 29.12 -23.40 -1.26
N ALA A 850 28.00 -22.94 -1.82
CA ALA A 850 27.19 -21.85 -1.30
C ALA A 850 25.71 -22.17 -1.49
N GLU A 851 24.87 -21.72 -0.54
CA GLU A 851 23.43 -21.79 -0.69
C GLU A 851 22.94 -20.80 -1.76
N ILE A 852 22.12 -21.32 -2.66
CA ILE A 852 21.59 -20.60 -3.80
C ILE A 852 20.14 -20.25 -3.51
N SER A 853 19.75 -19.01 -3.80
CA SER A 853 18.36 -18.54 -3.67
C SER A 853 17.67 -18.42 -5.03
N CYS A 854 18.40 -18.01 -6.07
CA CYS A 854 17.86 -17.82 -7.41
C CYS A 854 18.89 -18.14 -8.49
N VAL A 855 18.41 -18.44 -9.70
CA VAL A 855 19.25 -18.91 -10.82
C VAL A 855 18.74 -18.28 -12.11
N GLU A 856 19.66 -17.77 -12.94
CA GLU A 856 19.34 -17.27 -14.27
C GLU A 856 20.38 -17.78 -15.29
N PHE A 857 19.91 -18.14 -16.49
CA PHE A 857 20.76 -18.73 -17.50
C PHE A 857 20.95 -17.79 -18.69
N ILE A 858 22.20 -17.40 -18.95
CA ILE A 858 22.57 -16.57 -20.09
C ILE A 858 22.26 -17.33 -21.38
N ARG A 859 21.55 -16.69 -22.32
CA ARG A 859 21.08 -17.34 -23.56
C ARG A 859 22.20 -17.36 -24.59
N GLY A 860 22.44 -18.54 -25.16
CA GLY A 860 23.45 -18.74 -26.20
C GLY A 860 24.88 -18.89 -25.69
N THR A 861 25.09 -18.96 -24.37
CA THR A 861 26.41 -19.08 -23.76
C THR A 861 26.43 -20.23 -22.73
N PRO A 862 27.62 -20.71 -22.32
CA PRO A 862 27.73 -21.74 -21.28
C PRO A 862 27.66 -21.16 -19.86
N TYR A 863 27.24 -19.90 -19.70
CA TYR A 863 27.30 -19.23 -18.40
C TYR A 863 25.96 -19.28 -17.66
N VAL A 864 26.02 -19.60 -16.38
CA VAL A 864 24.88 -19.57 -15.46
C VAL A 864 25.21 -18.64 -14.31
N LEU A 865 24.23 -17.81 -13.95
CA LEU A 865 24.28 -16.88 -12.83
C LEU A 865 23.50 -17.47 -11.66
N PHE A 866 24.10 -17.43 -10.47
CA PHE A 866 23.51 -17.92 -9.24
C PHE A 866 23.50 -16.80 -8.21
N GLY A 867 22.32 -16.42 -7.74
CA GLY A 867 22.18 -15.48 -6.63
C GLY A 867 22.21 -16.22 -5.30
N THR A 868 22.92 -15.67 -4.33
CA THR A 868 23.01 -16.19 -2.97
C THR A 868 22.17 -15.34 -2.00
N GLY A 869 21.76 -15.94 -0.88
CA GLY A 869 20.95 -15.25 0.13
C GLY A 869 21.62 -14.00 0.74
N ASN A 870 22.95 -13.93 0.72
CA ASN A 870 23.74 -12.80 1.21
C ASN A 870 23.99 -11.69 0.16
N GLY A 871 23.32 -11.74 -1.00
CA GLY A 871 23.35 -10.66 -1.99
C GLY A 871 24.45 -10.74 -3.04
N LYS A 872 25.23 -11.84 -3.08
CA LYS A 872 26.24 -12.05 -4.12
C LYS A 872 25.64 -12.73 -5.36
N VAL A 873 26.31 -12.54 -6.50
CA VAL A 873 26.03 -13.28 -7.72
C VAL A 873 27.27 -14.04 -8.15
N ILE A 874 27.14 -15.34 -8.37
CA ILE A 874 28.20 -16.24 -8.82
C ILE A 874 27.94 -16.56 -10.29
N ARG A 875 28.97 -16.41 -11.14
CA ARG A 875 28.95 -16.82 -12.54
C ARG A 875 29.81 -18.07 -12.72
N LEU A 876 29.24 -19.10 -13.33
CA LEU A 876 29.92 -20.36 -13.63
C LEU A 876 29.84 -20.70 -15.12
N ASP A 877 30.94 -21.17 -15.69
CA ASP A 877 30.97 -21.86 -16.99
C ASP A 877 30.67 -23.35 -16.78
N ILE A 878 29.50 -23.81 -17.23
CA ILE A 878 29.08 -25.21 -17.07
C ILE A 878 29.77 -26.16 -18.05
N ASP A 879 30.38 -25.63 -19.11
CA ASP A 879 31.15 -26.43 -20.05
C ASP A 879 32.59 -26.63 -19.57
N LYS A 880 33.14 -25.64 -18.87
CA LYS A 880 34.48 -25.67 -18.26
C LYS A 880 34.43 -25.56 -16.72
N PRO A 881 33.89 -26.56 -16.01
CA PRO A 881 33.71 -26.50 -14.56
C PRO A 881 35.03 -26.44 -13.76
N GLN A 882 36.16 -26.76 -14.40
CA GLN A 882 37.49 -26.66 -13.79
C GLN A 882 37.91 -25.19 -13.55
N VAL A 883 37.29 -24.26 -14.28
CA VAL A 883 37.52 -22.82 -14.11
C VAL A 883 36.77 -22.37 -12.87
N LYS A 884 37.49 -21.72 -11.95
CA LYS A 884 36.91 -21.22 -10.70
C LYS A 884 35.74 -20.26 -11.00
N PRO A 885 34.58 -20.39 -10.31
CA PRO A 885 33.47 -19.46 -10.47
C PRO A 885 33.90 -18.02 -10.14
N VAL A 886 33.32 -17.05 -10.86
CA VAL A 886 33.57 -15.62 -10.63
C VAL A 886 32.46 -15.08 -9.73
N GLU A 887 32.83 -14.46 -8.61
CA GLU A 887 31.88 -13.84 -7.68
C GLU A 887 31.79 -12.33 -7.92
N TYR A 888 30.56 -11.81 -7.94
CA TYR A 888 30.25 -10.40 -8.03
C TYR A 888 29.54 -9.96 -6.74
N ASN A 889 30.03 -8.87 -6.16
CA ASN A 889 29.41 -8.21 -5.02
C ASN A 889 29.04 -6.78 -5.43
N PHE A 890 27.76 -6.44 -5.29
CA PHE A 890 27.21 -5.15 -5.69
C PHE A 890 27.07 -4.16 -4.52
N GLY A 891 27.57 -4.50 -3.32
CA GLY A 891 27.50 -3.65 -2.14
C GLY A 891 26.17 -3.78 -1.37
N ASN A 892 25.63 -2.67 -0.89
CA ASN A 892 24.46 -2.62 0.02
C ASN A 892 23.13 -2.92 -0.70
N ILE A 893 22.96 -4.15 -1.20
CA ILE A 893 21.63 -4.68 -1.54
C ILE A 893 20.88 -4.88 -0.22
N ARG A 894 19.75 -4.18 -0.08
CA ARG A 894 18.91 -4.28 1.12
C ARG A 894 18.03 -5.53 1.02
N GLY A 895 18.12 -6.41 2.01
CA GLY A 895 17.42 -7.70 2.03
C GLY A 895 18.11 -8.82 1.24
N ARG A 896 17.59 -10.05 1.36
CA ARG A 896 18.12 -11.24 0.68
C ARG A 896 17.68 -11.27 -0.78
N LEU A 897 18.53 -11.71 -1.70
CA LEU A 897 18.14 -11.95 -3.09
C LEU A 897 17.16 -13.13 -3.16
N ILE A 898 15.98 -12.92 -3.74
CA ILE A 898 14.94 -13.94 -3.90
C ILE A 898 14.76 -14.34 -5.37
N SER A 899 14.85 -13.37 -6.28
CA SER A 899 14.62 -13.61 -7.71
C SER A 899 15.62 -12.84 -8.57
N MET A 900 15.91 -13.40 -9.74
CA MET A 900 16.86 -12.84 -10.69
C MET A 900 16.37 -13.14 -12.11
N THR A 901 16.53 -12.19 -13.04
CA THR A 901 16.18 -12.38 -14.45
C THR A 901 16.96 -11.44 -15.36
N LEU A 902 17.26 -11.88 -16.59
CA LEU A 902 17.90 -11.05 -17.62
C LEU A 902 16.85 -10.40 -18.51
N SER A 903 17.14 -9.17 -18.95
CA SER A 903 16.37 -8.53 -20.02
C SER A 903 16.42 -9.34 -21.33
N PRO A 904 15.42 -9.21 -22.20
CA PRO A 904 15.38 -9.92 -23.49
C PRO A 904 16.62 -9.69 -24.37
N ASP A 905 17.23 -8.51 -24.30
CA ASP A 905 18.47 -8.16 -25.00
C ASP A 905 19.77 -8.56 -24.25
N GLN A 906 19.65 -9.14 -23.05
CA GLN A 906 20.74 -9.55 -22.16
C GLN A 906 21.70 -8.42 -21.73
N LYS A 907 21.29 -7.16 -21.84
CA LYS A 907 22.10 -6.01 -21.42
C LYS A 907 21.88 -5.57 -19.97
N GLN A 908 20.81 -6.04 -19.33
CA GLN A 908 20.46 -5.71 -17.97
C GLN A 908 20.07 -6.96 -17.19
N LEU A 909 20.52 -7.03 -15.94
CA LEU A 909 20.20 -8.08 -14.99
C LEU A 909 19.40 -7.47 -13.84
N TYR A 910 18.22 -8.02 -13.57
CA TYR A 910 17.31 -7.55 -12.55
C TYR A 910 17.28 -8.49 -11.37
N PHE A 911 17.11 -7.92 -10.17
CA PHE A 911 17.10 -8.64 -8.91
C PHE A 911 15.93 -8.20 -8.03
N GLY A 912 15.23 -9.17 -7.47
CA GLY A 912 14.19 -8.96 -6.49
C GLY A 912 14.67 -9.38 -5.11
N THR A 913 14.40 -8.56 -4.10
CA THR A 913 14.84 -8.80 -2.72
C THR A 913 13.70 -9.18 -1.78
N SER A 914 14.02 -9.70 -0.60
CA SER A 914 13.08 -10.02 0.48
C SER A 914 12.35 -8.82 1.06
N GLU A 915 12.88 -7.61 0.86
CA GLU A 915 12.26 -6.36 1.32
C GLU A 915 11.44 -5.66 0.23
N GLY A 916 11.22 -6.31 -0.91
CA GLY A 916 10.39 -5.73 -1.97
C GLY A 916 11.08 -4.70 -2.86
N MET A 917 12.41 -4.63 -2.81
CA MET A 917 13.21 -3.76 -3.66
C MET A 917 13.57 -4.47 -4.97
N LEU A 918 13.43 -3.74 -6.08
CA LEU A 918 13.86 -4.14 -7.41
C LEU A 918 15.16 -3.41 -7.78
N TYR A 919 16.23 -4.16 -8.00
CA TYR A 919 17.52 -3.64 -8.46
C TYR A 919 17.80 -4.07 -9.90
N SER A 920 18.64 -3.31 -10.59
CA SER A 920 19.14 -3.60 -11.93
C SER A 920 20.64 -3.33 -12.01
N VAL A 921 21.34 -4.14 -12.80
CA VAL A 921 22.78 -4.02 -13.09
C VAL A 921 23.01 -4.23 -14.58
N ARG A 922 23.90 -3.43 -15.17
CA ARG A 922 24.29 -3.57 -16.56
C ARG A 922 25.13 -4.83 -16.78
N MET A 923 24.88 -5.51 -17.89
CA MET A 923 25.66 -6.63 -18.38
C MET A 923 26.58 -6.19 -19.52
N GLN A 924 27.85 -6.61 -19.46
CA GLN A 924 28.83 -6.39 -20.52
C GLN A 924 29.63 -7.67 -20.74
N ARG A 925 29.66 -8.19 -21.98
CA ARG A 925 30.36 -9.44 -22.33
C ARG A 925 30.00 -10.62 -21.41
N ASP A 926 28.70 -10.81 -21.16
CA ASP A 926 28.15 -11.85 -20.27
C ASP A 926 28.53 -11.70 -18.78
N GLU A 927 29.05 -10.53 -18.39
CA GLU A 927 29.45 -10.23 -17.01
C GLU A 927 28.64 -9.05 -16.43
N PRO A 928 28.14 -9.18 -15.18
CA PRO A 928 27.56 -8.04 -14.47
C PRO A 928 28.61 -6.97 -14.17
N VAL A 929 28.27 -5.69 -14.37
CA VAL A 929 29.15 -4.56 -14.08
C VAL A 929 28.88 -4.06 -12.64
N PRO A 930 29.78 -4.28 -11.66
CA PRO A 930 29.48 -4.05 -10.24
C PRO A 930 29.04 -2.62 -9.89
N ASN A 931 29.65 -1.63 -10.52
CA ASN A 931 29.41 -0.20 -10.24
C ASN A 931 28.19 0.39 -10.97
N SER A 932 27.32 -0.47 -11.54
CA SER A 932 26.14 -0.04 -12.29
C SER A 932 24.82 -0.34 -11.60
N LEU A 933 24.87 -0.71 -10.31
CA LEU A 933 23.69 -1.00 -9.51
C LEU A 933 22.76 0.22 -9.45
N SER A 934 21.53 0.05 -9.91
CA SER A 934 20.46 1.04 -9.81
C SER A 934 19.23 0.38 -9.21
N GLY A 935 18.66 0.97 -8.16
CA GLY A 935 17.52 0.42 -7.43
C GLY A 935 16.32 1.36 -7.44
N THR A 936 15.12 0.79 -7.53
CA THR A 936 13.87 1.51 -7.33
C THR A 936 13.36 1.23 -5.92
N GLN A 937 13.39 2.23 -5.03
CA GLN A 937 12.90 2.06 -3.66
C GLN A 937 11.37 1.91 -3.63
N GLY A 938 10.86 0.95 -2.83
CA GLY A 938 9.44 0.85 -2.51
C GLY A 938 8.56 0.20 -3.59
N THR A 939 9.11 -0.64 -4.47
CA THR A 939 8.30 -1.32 -5.50
C THR A 939 7.24 -2.25 -4.92
N HIS A 940 7.54 -2.99 -3.86
CA HIS A 940 6.59 -3.86 -3.15
C HIS A 940 6.78 -3.73 -1.63
N THR A 941 5.80 -4.15 -0.83
CA THR A 941 5.88 -4.13 0.65
C THR A 941 6.42 -5.42 1.26
N SER A 942 6.77 -6.41 0.42
CA SER A 942 7.32 -7.71 0.84
C SER A 942 8.18 -8.32 -0.28
N GLY A 943 8.70 -9.54 -0.09
CA GLY A 943 9.68 -10.15 -0.99
C GLY A 943 9.19 -10.39 -2.42
N ILE A 944 10.00 -9.99 -3.42
CA ILE A 944 9.71 -10.21 -4.85
C ILE A 944 10.03 -11.66 -5.21
N THR A 945 9.01 -12.49 -5.33
CA THR A 945 9.09 -13.93 -5.59
C THR A 945 9.54 -14.25 -7.00
N LYS A 946 9.16 -13.43 -7.98
CA LYS A 946 9.52 -13.63 -9.39
C LYS A 946 9.53 -12.31 -10.16
N ILE A 947 10.43 -12.23 -11.14
CA ILE A 947 10.47 -11.16 -12.14
C ILE A 947 10.37 -11.83 -13.52
N ALA A 948 9.52 -11.28 -14.40
CA ALA A 948 9.34 -11.78 -15.75
C ALA A 948 9.37 -10.64 -16.77
N PHE A 949 9.97 -10.88 -17.93
CA PHE A 949 9.92 -9.99 -19.08
C PHE A 949 8.96 -10.52 -20.14
N ALA A 950 8.26 -9.60 -20.82
CA ALA A 950 7.57 -9.94 -22.04
C ALA A 950 8.60 -10.36 -23.12
N PRO A 951 8.28 -11.31 -24.02
CA PRO A 951 9.23 -11.80 -25.03
C PRO A 951 9.78 -10.71 -25.96
N ASP A 952 8.98 -9.68 -26.22
CA ASP A 952 9.33 -8.50 -27.02
C ASP A 952 10.15 -7.45 -26.25
N GLY A 953 10.32 -7.61 -24.93
CA GLY A 953 10.98 -6.66 -24.06
C GLY A 953 10.22 -5.36 -23.85
N SER A 954 8.93 -5.30 -24.19
CA SER A 954 8.11 -4.09 -23.96
C SER A 954 7.74 -3.89 -22.49
N ARG A 955 7.66 -4.99 -21.72
CA ARG A 955 7.13 -4.99 -20.35
C ARG A 955 7.95 -5.86 -19.41
N ILE A 956 7.92 -5.45 -18.15
CA ILE A 956 8.44 -6.19 -17.00
C ILE A 956 7.33 -6.35 -15.98
N ALA A 957 7.19 -7.54 -15.40
CA ALA A 957 6.25 -7.84 -14.34
C ALA A 957 6.99 -8.40 -13.12
N THR A 958 6.51 -8.06 -11.92
CA THR A 958 7.02 -8.59 -10.66
C THR A 958 5.88 -9.17 -9.83
N ALA A 959 6.12 -10.36 -9.28
CA ALA A 959 5.25 -11.03 -8.33
C ALA A 959 5.83 -10.95 -6.93
N CYS A 960 4.97 -10.96 -5.92
CA CYS A 960 5.39 -10.68 -4.57
C CYS A 960 4.53 -11.36 -3.50
N TYR A 961 5.12 -11.51 -2.32
CA TYR A 961 4.45 -11.89 -1.08
C TYR A 961 3.46 -10.83 -0.55
N ASP A 962 3.41 -9.62 -1.12
CA ASP A 962 2.39 -8.59 -0.83
C ASP A 962 1.05 -8.81 -1.58
N TRP A 963 0.90 -9.98 -2.20
CA TRP A 963 -0.29 -10.44 -2.93
C TRP A 963 -0.57 -9.68 -4.22
N LYS A 964 0.33 -8.77 -4.61
CA LYS A 964 0.18 -7.92 -5.80
C LYS A 964 1.17 -8.32 -6.87
N ILE A 965 0.73 -8.18 -8.12
CA ILE A 965 1.60 -8.14 -9.28
C ILE A 965 1.70 -6.70 -9.73
N ARG A 966 2.91 -6.26 -10.08
CA ARG A 966 3.14 -4.95 -10.67
C ARG A 966 3.75 -5.11 -12.06
N ILE A 967 3.31 -4.29 -13.01
CA ILE A 967 3.75 -4.31 -14.40
C ILE A 967 4.19 -2.91 -14.81
N TRP A 968 5.34 -2.81 -15.47
CA TRP A 968 5.91 -1.56 -15.99
C TRP A 968 6.22 -1.67 -17.47
N SER A 969 6.29 -0.51 -18.13
CA SER A 969 6.93 -0.38 -19.44
C SER A 969 8.44 -0.51 -19.25
N ALA A 970 9.06 -1.43 -19.98
CA ALA A 970 10.50 -1.68 -19.88
C ALA A 970 11.35 -0.66 -20.68
N GLN A 971 10.71 0.23 -21.46
CA GLN A 971 11.42 1.20 -22.31
C GLN A 971 11.79 2.50 -21.59
N ASP A 972 11.08 2.86 -20.52
CA ASP A 972 11.37 4.07 -19.76
C ASP A 972 11.93 3.76 -18.36
N ASP A 973 12.35 4.81 -17.68
CA ASP A 973 12.88 4.73 -16.32
C ASP A 973 11.79 4.28 -15.34
N LEU A 974 11.89 3.04 -14.85
CA LEU A 974 10.93 2.44 -13.92
C LEU A 974 10.70 3.31 -12.67
N SER A 975 11.67 4.13 -12.26
CA SER A 975 11.55 5.00 -11.08
C SER A 975 10.58 6.17 -11.27
N LYS A 976 10.26 6.51 -12.52
CA LYS A 976 9.36 7.63 -12.88
C LYS A 976 7.97 7.18 -13.31
N GLN A 977 7.75 5.87 -13.41
CA GLN A 977 6.49 5.29 -13.86
C GLN A 977 5.61 4.87 -12.68
N GLN A 978 4.29 4.95 -12.89
CA GLN A 978 3.33 4.27 -12.03
C GLN A 978 3.03 2.89 -12.62
N PRO A 979 3.21 1.79 -11.86
CA PRO A 979 2.91 0.45 -12.36
C PRO A 979 1.42 0.20 -12.50
N VAL A 980 1.06 -0.68 -13.43
CA VAL A 980 -0.22 -1.39 -13.37
C VAL A 980 -0.17 -2.35 -12.19
N VAL A 981 -1.11 -2.22 -11.25
CA VAL A 981 -1.19 -3.07 -10.06
C VAL A 981 -2.34 -4.06 -10.21
N LEU A 982 -2.03 -5.35 -10.23
CA LEU A 982 -3.02 -6.43 -10.17
C LEU A 982 -3.07 -6.95 -8.73
N SER A 983 -4.12 -6.59 -8.00
CA SER A 983 -4.33 -6.95 -6.58
C SER A 983 -5.40 -8.03 -6.41
N ASP A 984 -5.43 -8.95 -7.37
CA ASP A 984 -6.49 -9.92 -7.50
C ASP A 984 -6.33 -11.10 -6.53
N PHE A 985 -5.10 -11.47 -6.17
CA PHE A 985 -4.81 -12.64 -5.31
C PHE A 985 -5.15 -12.38 -3.84
N ASP A 986 -5.63 -13.42 -3.17
CA ASP A 986 -5.96 -13.39 -1.74
C ASP A 986 -4.78 -13.80 -0.84
N TYR A 987 -3.69 -14.29 -1.45
CA TYR A 987 -2.45 -14.73 -0.79
C TYR A 987 -1.23 -14.53 -1.71
N TRP A 988 -0.05 -14.98 -1.27
CA TRP A 988 1.24 -14.84 -1.96
C TRP A 988 1.19 -15.22 -3.44
N VAL A 989 1.73 -14.33 -4.29
CA VAL A 989 1.96 -14.65 -5.70
C VAL A 989 3.30 -15.37 -5.81
N MET A 990 3.29 -16.62 -6.26
CA MET A 990 4.45 -17.51 -6.21
C MET A 990 5.33 -17.44 -7.46
N ASP A 991 4.71 -17.37 -8.64
CA ASP A 991 5.41 -17.36 -9.93
C ASP A 991 4.56 -16.59 -10.96
N ILE A 992 5.24 -15.98 -11.93
CA ILE A 992 4.61 -15.25 -13.04
C ILE A 992 5.37 -15.48 -14.34
N ARG A 993 4.65 -15.44 -15.45
CA ARG A 993 5.21 -15.58 -16.79
C ARG A 993 4.36 -14.91 -17.85
N PHE A 994 4.99 -14.20 -18.77
CA PHE A 994 4.32 -13.78 -20.00
C PHE A 994 4.20 -14.96 -20.95
N SER A 995 3.06 -15.05 -21.64
CA SER A 995 2.89 -16.04 -22.70
C SER A 995 3.95 -15.87 -23.80
N ASN A 996 4.26 -16.93 -24.54
CA ASN A 996 5.26 -16.89 -25.62
C ASN A 996 4.93 -15.86 -26.71
N ASP A 997 3.64 -15.53 -26.91
CA ASP A 997 3.18 -14.48 -27.82
C ASP A 997 3.16 -13.07 -27.19
N GLY A 998 3.47 -12.96 -25.91
CA GLY A 998 3.49 -11.71 -25.13
C GLY A 998 2.11 -11.12 -24.85
N LYS A 999 1.00 -11.77 -25.23
CA LYS A 999 -0.34 -11.18 -25.12
C LYS A 999 -0.98 -11.37 -23.75
N LYS A 1000 -0.57 -12.41 -23.02
CA LYS A 1000 -1.14 -12.80 -21.73
C LYS A 1000 -0.09 -12.82 -20.63
N LEU A 1001 -0.53 -12.58 -19.41
CA LEU A 1001 0.22 -12.83 -18.19
C LEU A 1001 -0.39 -14.02 -17.46
N LEU A 1002 0.46 -14.98 -17.09
CA LEU A 1002 0.11 -16.16 -16.30
C LEU A 1002 0.70 -15.97 -14.90
N ALA A 1003 -0.08 -16.25 -13.86
CA ALA A 1003 0.40 -16.20 -12.48
C ALA A 1003 -0.15 -17.35 -11.64
N THR A 1004 0.60 -17.74 -10.62
CA THR A 1004 0.23 -18.80 -9.69
C THR A 1004 0.29 -18.30 -8.25
N GLY A 1005 -0.69 -18.68 -7.43
CA GLY A 1005 -0.84 -18.18 -6.07
C GLY A 1005 -0.81 -19.25 -4.98
N ALA A 1006 -0.52 -18.80 -3.77
CA ALA A 1006 -0.74 -19.56 -2.53
C ALA A 1006 -2.22 -19.68 -2.14
N ASP A 1007 -3.09 -18.91 -2.80
CA ASP A 1007 -4.55 -19.07 -2.75
C ASP A 1007 -5.05 -20.29 -3.54
N LYS A 1008 -4.12 -21.14 -4.03
CA LYS A 1008 -4.38 -22.37 -4.80
C LYS A 1008 -4.94 -22.12 -6.20
N THR A 1009 -4.92 -20.87 -6.66
CA THR A 1009 -5.43 -20.48 -7.97
C THR A 1009 -4.33 -20.23 -8.97
N VAL A 1010 -4.70 -20.37 -10.24
CA VAL A 1010 -3.92 -19.89 -11.37
C VAL A 1010 -4.72 -18.79 -12.05
N ARG A 1011 -4.08 -17.70 -12.43
CA ARG A 1011 -4.77 -16.55 -12.99
C ARG A 1011 -4.12 -16.13 -14.30
N VAL A 1012 -4.96 -15.71 -15.23
CA VAL A 1012 -4.57 -15.29 -16.58
C VAL A 1012 -5.19 -13.93 -16.88
N TRP A 1013 -4.37 -12.98 -17.34
CA TRP A 1013 -4.81 -11.65 -17.78
C TRP A 1013 -4.42 -11.41 -19.23
N ASP A 1014 -5.34 -10.82 -20.00
CA ASP A 1014 -4.97 -10.09 -21.20
C ASP A 1014 -4.43 -8.71 -20.82
N ILE A 1015 -3.22 -8.42 -21.28
CA ILE A 1015 -2.39 -7.32 -20.75
C ILE A 1015 -2.14 -6.22 -21.79
N ASN A 1016 -2.76 -6.29 -22.97
CA ASN A 1016 -2.57 -5.34 -24.06
C ASN A 1016 -3.76 -4.38 -24.14
N SER A 1017 -3.57 -3.12 -23.74
CA SER A 1017 -4.64 -2.11 -23.70
C SER A 1017 -5.32 -1.88 -25.05
N ALA A 1018 -4.58 -1.93 -26.16
CA ALA A 1018 -5.16 -1.78 -27.50
C ALA A 1018 -6.03 -2.99 -27.91
N ALA A 1019 -5.62 -4.20 -27.54
CA ALA A 1019 -6.42 -5.41 -27.77
C ALA A 1019 -7.69 -5.40 -26.92
N LEU A 1020 -7.58 -4.99 -25.65
CA LEU A 1020 -8.73 -4.81 -24.74
C LEU A 1020 -9.70 -3.77 -25.29
N PHE A 1021 -9.21 -2.63 -25.77
CA PHE A 1021 -10.03 -1.61 -26.43
C PHE A 1021 -10.80 -2.19 -27.62
N ALA A 1022 -10.13 -2.96 -28.49
CA ALA A 1022 -10.77 -3.58 -29.64
C ALA A 1022 -11.81 -4.64 -29.25
N GLU A 1023 -11.59 -5.37 -28.16
CA GLU A 1023 -12.55 -6.35 -27.65
C GLU A 1023 -13.80 -5.69 -27.05
N VAL A 1024 -13.60 -4.69 -26.19
CA VAL A 1024 -14.71 -3.94 -25.57
C VAL A 1024 -15.50 -3.19 -26.65
N SER A 1025 -14.83 -2.62 -27.66
CA SER A 1025 -15.47 -1.94 -28.80
C SER A 1025 -16.40 -2.86 -29.61
N LYS A 1026 -16.17 -4.18 -29.63
CA LYS A 1026 -17.05 -5.14 -30.30
C LYS A 1026 -18.30 -5.48 -29.47
N LYS A 1027 -18.23 -5.35 -28.14
CA LYS A 1027 -19.33 -5.67 -27.22
C LYS A 1027 -20.33 -4.53 -27.11
N VAL A 1028 -19.90 -3.29 -27.38
CA VAL A 1028 -20.71 -2.08 -27.27
C VAL A 1028 -21.23 -1.64 -28.64
N SER A 1029 -22.55 -1.44 -28.75
CA SER A 1029 -23.20 -1.10 -30.03
C SER A 1029 -23.53 0.39 -30.19
N ARG A 1030 -23.70 1.12 -29.08
CA ARG A 1030 -24.08 2.55 -29.06
C ARG A 1030 -22.91 3.50 -28.71
N ASP A 1031 -23.19 4.80 -28.65
CA ASP A 1031 -22.30 5.85 -28.13
C ASP A 1031 -22.90 6.45 -26.83
N LEU A 1032 -22.11 7.25 -26.10
CA LEU A 1032 -22.60 8.06 -24.96
C LEU A 1032 -23.65 9.07 -25.45
N THR A 1033 -24.72 9.29 -24.68
CA THR A 1033 -25.67 10.39 -24.92
C THR A 1033 -25.08 11.74 -24.47
N GLU A 1034 -25.65 12.86 -24.91
CA GLU A 1034 -25.23 14.20 -24.45
C GLU A 1034 -25.45 14.38 -22.93
N GLU A 1035 -26.52 13.78 -22.38
CA GLU A 1035 -26.78 13.79 -20.93
C GLU A 1035 -25.73 12.98 -20.15
N GLU A 1036 -25.36 11.79 -20.64
CA GLU A 1036 -24.29 10.98 -20.06
C GLU A 1036 -22.93 11.71 -20.18
N TRP A 1037 -22.68 12.38 -21.31
CA TRP A 1037 -21.47 13.18 -21.52
C TRP A 1037 -21.34 14.32 -20.51
N ASP A 1038 -22.40 15.10 -20.33
CA ASP A 1038 -22.45 16.21 -19.39
C ASP A 1038 -22.25 15.76 -17.94
N GLN A 1039 -22.76 14.57 -17.60
CA GLN A 1039 -22.67 13.99 -16.27
C GLN A 1039 -21.28 13.44 -15.92
N TYR A 1040 -20.64 12.72 -16.85
CA TYR A 1040 -19.39 11.97 -16.57
C TYR A 1040 -18.12 12.62 -17.12
N ILE A 1041 -18.22 13.46 -18.16
CA ILE A 1041 -17.07 14.13 -18.79
C ILE A 1041 -17.08 15.63 -18.48
N GLY A 1042 -18.25 16.25 -18.57
CA GLY A 1042 -18.49 17.65 -18.21
C GLY A 1042 -18.86 18.54 -19.40
N LYS A 1043 -19.71 19.53 -19.11
CA LYS A 1043 -20.29 20.48 -20.09
C LYS A 1043 -19.27 21.36 -20.82
N ASP A 1044 -18.08 21.50 -20.26
CA ASP A 1044 -17.04 22.37 -20.79
C ASP A 1044 -16.14 21.66 -21.83
N ILE A 1045 -16.35 20.36 -22.06
CA ILE A 1045 -15.69 19.58 -23.11
C ILE A 1045 -16.73 19.30 -24.23
N PRO A 1046 -16.46 19.68 -25.49
CA PRO A 1046 -17.39 19.45 -26.59
C PRO A 1046 -17.74 17.97 -26.75
N TYR A 1047 -19.02 17.66 -26.98
CA TYR A 1047 -19.48 16.30 -27.24
C TYR A 1047 -18.81 15.71 -28.48
N GLU A 1048 -18.22 14.52 -28.34
CA GLU A 1048 -17.59 13.79 -29.44
C GLU A 1048 -18.01 12.32 -29.44
N LYS A 1049 -18.25 11.74 -30.63
CA LYS A 1049 -18.56 10.30 -30.79
C LYS A 1049 -17.33 9.42 -30.59
N LEU A 1050 -17.52 8.15 -30.22
CA LEU A 1050 -16.39 7.23 -30.00
C LEU A 1050 -15.66 6.96 -31.32
N SER A 1051 -14.33 7.13 -31.32
CA SER A 1051 -13.51 6.77 -32.47
C SER A 1051 -13.23 5.27 -32.47
N ARG A 1052 -14.00 4.50 -33.24
CA ARG A 1052 -13.86 3.02 -33.34
C ARG A 1052 -12.64 2.55 -34.15
N ASN A 1053 -11.96 3.47 -34.84
CA ASN A 1053 -10.70 3.22 -35.56
C ASN A 1053 -9.59 4.08 -34.94
N ILE A 1054 -8.74 3.48 -34.11
CA ILE A 1054 -7.53 4.13 -33.58
C ILE A 1054 -6.36 3.71 -34.48
N ARG A 1055 -5.71 4.68 -35.14
CA ARG A 1055 -4.49 4.45 -35.93
C ARG A 1055 -3.24 4.46 -35.05
#